data_AF-A0ABD4UUW9-F1
#
_entry.id   AF-A0ABD4UUW9-F1
#
_cell.length_a   1.000
_cell.length_b   1.000
_cell.length_c   1.000
_cell.angle_alpha   90.00
_cell.angle_beta   90.00
_cell.angle_gamma   90.00
#
_symmetry.space_group_name_H-M   'P 1'
#
loop_
_entity.id
_entity.type
_entity.pdbx_description
1 polymer ?
#
loop_
_entity_poly.entity_id
_entity_poly.type
_entity_poly.pdbx_seq_one_letter_code
_entity_poly.pdbx_strand_id
1 'polypeptide(L)'
;MPGGDPIAELVARMRQIGLDPDAGQLADALWLARWSRPTDAVERGPGSAPRDGAVTPGDEPGPVRPEPRPADPPAPGDRTGPPRRDTGTDRRVALYPVPRDGAPRGPVRGRAAELPVGVPAAPAFPAPLELQRALRPLQGYRTAAPPLRTTLDETATAELSARAGGLVLPVFRGVTRADAALQLVMDASSSMRVWDRMFTELEQVFGQLGAFWGVEVSHLHQGPDGEPAVSRSPEPGAAPLHSADRLSDPTGRRVTLLVSDCAGPLWHSGRAHRLLHHLSRLGPVAVLQPLPQRMWNRTRLPVSYGRLTRGEALAGAATLKVRLPAGTPPEARGGALPVPVLPPEPTALGAWARLLSGAGAGPVAGAVGWVRPDHGPAQGPRAGRRPSGLELVSRFRSNASKAAGRLAGYLAAAPLSLPVMQLVQRTMLPDSGPSELAEVLLSGLVSRAKAEDHGEDGAQWYEFAPGVQEALLSPLGRDEAMLVLKHCSEYIEYRFGRGGPNFPALALAQLGDGGSGRPYPPGTGYAGENGDNGGATLVPQPFAEVAARVLERFMPLPEQFALYGGRGRDDLPGGRPTHAAVIRARTLAGQFDSDGMVQDLIDAVQLLRGATEHERPAGADPELWAEYATCVLRLWEVQGGADLLREAETAAERAVAHPRALRERAALARVLHAAATDRRRRGDRRGALDLLRRADREYAVACAAPGLEDAEALRLTLERVRALEAQWRLGGDSALLQGAVGMLEAFADAWPDERPRPPELPLAHGRVLLRLSGATADHEQSRLYAEQGAHSLRAALEPGPATVPGVAAETDRVRILLDLVDAVLRSGGPLDDARAHVDEALGLTRDQGLRAALHVRAGRIHVARYAESGDPRELQDAADRFQQASRGVPRDAPAHADVLAEWGEALLHRAVLDRGPESLSRAIRVLRDCRAETPSGSRDLAHRLLLLGRALMLRYRARGDRVDLREAEHLLGLAALEEGPPLTTARCWLELGQAQFEAYQSLGRKARLDEAIDAFRAAAETARDAEGEAETDRQRQEAVELGARAQHWRGMSYEAAARPRAAREAYRAARAEWSRLPEGALSTGEPTARQTAQRLAELE
;
A
#
# COMPACT_ATOMS: atom_id res chain seq x y z
N MET A 1 -56.24 53.54 -27.34
CA MET A 1 -55.18 54.53 -27.05
C MET A 1 -54.16 54.45 -28.17
N PRO A 2 -53.73 55.56 -28.79
CA PRO A 2 -52.72 55.53 -29.83
C PRO A 2 -51.37 55.08 -29.23
N GLY A 3 -50.59 54.34 -30.02
CA GLY A 3 -49.45 53.53 -29.58
C GLY A 3 -48.40 54.30 -28.79
N GLY A 4 -48.24 53.93 -27.52
CA GLY A 4 -47.05 54.26 -26.75
C GLY A 4 -45.89 53.42 -27.26
N ASP A 5 -44.73 54.06 -27.43
CA ASP A 5 -43.50 53.37 -27.83
C ASP A 5 -43.17 52.29 -26.79
N PRO A 6 -43.20 50.99 -27.15
CA PRO A 6 -42.99 49.89 -26.21
C PRO A 6 -41.60 49.93 -25.58
N ILE A 7 -40.62 50.55 -26.24
CA ILE A 7 -39.28 50.74 -25.68
C ILE A 7 -39.33 51.79 -24.56
N ALA A 8 -40.06 52.89 -24.75
CA ALA A 8 -40.22 53.92 -23.73
C ALA A 8 -40.94 53.39 -22.48
N GLU A 9 -41.94 52.52 -22.65
CA GLU A 9 -42.63 51.87 -21.54
C GLU A 9 -41.72 50.89 -20.78
N LEU A 10 -40.86 50.13 -21.49
CA LEU A 10 -39.85 49.27 -20.88
C LEU A 10 -38.82 50.08 -20.07
N VAL A 11 -38.31 51.19 -20.63
CA VAL A 11 -37.39 52.09 -19.92
C VAL A 11 -38.03 52.66 -18.66
N ALA A 12 -39.30 53.09 -18.74
CA ALA A 12 -40.03 53.63 -17.59
C ALA A 12 -40.23 52.58 -16.48
N ARG A 13 -40.56 51.34 -16.83
CA ARG A 13 -40.70 50.22 -15.88
C ARG A 13 -39.37 49.86 -15.22
N MET A 14 -38.27 49.84 -15.97
CA MET A 14 -36.94 49.56 -15.42
C MET A 14 -36.48 50.69 -14.47
N ARG A 15 -36.78 51.96 -14.80
CA ARG A 15 -36.50 53.10 -13.91
C ARG A 15 -37.33 53.08 -12.64
N GLN A 16 -38.58 52.62 -12.68
CA GLN A 16 -39.42 52.47 -11.48
C GLN A 16 -38.86 51.47 -10.46
N ILE A 17 -38.12 50.46 -10.92
CA ILE A 17 -37.42 49.50 -10.04
C ILE A 17 -35.98 49.91 -9.73
N GLY A 18 -35.61 51.17 -10.04
CA GLY A 18 -34.32 51.77 -9.70
C GLY A 18 -33.19 51.50 -10.70
N LEU A 19 -33.49 50.98 -11.89
CA LEU A 19 -32.50 50.72 -12.95
C LEU A 19 -32.60 51.81 -14.03
N ASP A 20 -31.51 52.52 -14.32
CA ASP A 20 -31.43 53.49 -15.43
C ASP A 20 -30.55 52.94 -16.56
N PRO A 21 -31.08 52.06 -17.43
CA PRO A 21 -30.27 51.33 -18.39
C PRO A 21 -29.77 52.23 -19.53
N ASP A 22 -28.50 52.08 -19.90
CA ASP A 22 -27.97 52.65 -21.13
C ASP A 22 -28.47 51.89 -22.38
N ALA A 23 -28.23 52.44 -23.57
CA ALA A 23 -28.72 51.85 -24.82
C ALA A 23 -28.19 50.42 -25.08
N GLY A 24 -26.99 50.10 -24.58
CA GLY A 24 -26.41 48.76 -24.69
C GLY A 24 -27.12 47.78 -23.75
N GLN A 25 -27.36 48.18 -22.51
CA GLN A 25 -28.09 47.39 -21.52
C GLN A 25 -29.56 47.17 -21.91
N LEU A 26 -30.17 48.14 -22.60
CA LEU A 26 -31.50 47.99 -23.18
C LEU A 26 -31.52 46.99 -24.34
N ALA A 27 -30.52 47.02 -25.21
CA ALA A 27 -30.36 46.05 -26.28
C ALA A 27 -30.13 44.64 -25.72
N ASP A 28 -29.31 44.50 -24.68
CA ASP A 28 -29.08 43.24 -23.99
C ASP A 28 -30.34 42.72 -23.28
N ALA A 29 -31.11 43.61 -22.63
CA ALA A 29 -32.38 43.25 -22.00
C ALA A 29 -33.42 42.77 -23.02
N LEU A 30 -33.54 43.45 -24.18
CA LEU A 30 -34.42 43.03 -25.27
C LEU A 30 -33.93 41.74 -25.95
N TRP A 31 -32.61 41.57 -26.07
CA TRP A 31 -32.00 40.35 -26.58
C TRP A 31 -32.28 39.17 -25.63
N LEU A 32 -32.09 39.34 -24.33
CA LEU A 32 -32.40 38.33 -23.31
C LEU A 32 -33.90 38.00 -23.27
N ALA A 33 -34.77 39.02 -23.38
CA ALA A 33 -36.22 38.86 -23.42
C ALA A 33 -36.68 37.97 -24.58
N ARG A 34 -35.98 38.03 -25.73
CA ARG A 34 -36.25 37.16 -26.90
C ARG A 34 -35.94 35.68 -26.65
N TRP A 35 -35.06 35.36 -25.69
CA TRP A 35 -34.64 33.98 -25.38
C TRP A 35 -35.21 33.43 -24.06
N SER A 36 -35.78 34.29 -23.22
CA SER A 36 -36.61 33.93 -22.08
C SER A 36 -38.04 33.63 -22.53
N ARG A 37 -38.54 32.40 -22.31
CA ARG A 37 -39.99 32.14 -22.44
C ARG A 37 -40.79 32.91 -21.38
N PRO A 38 -42.00 33.41 -21.68
CA PRO A 38 -42.88 34.00 -20.67
C PRO A 38 -43.37 32.89 -19.74
N THR A 39 -43.08 33.00 -18.44
CA THR A 39 -43.85 32.31 -17.40
C THR A 39 -45.15 33.08 -17.24
N ASP A 40 -46.22 32.57 -17.84
CA ASP A 40 -47.58 32.97 -17.47
C ASP A 40 -48.47 31.74 -17.34
N ALA A 41 -49.46 31.89 -16.46
CA ALA A 41 -50.53 30.97 -16.09
C ALA A 41 -50.21 29.91 -15.02
N VAL A 42 -50.09 30.39 -13.79
CA VAL A 42 -50.81 29.76 -12.68
C VAL A 42 -52.31 29.92 -12.97
N GLU A 43 -52.94 28.91 -13.58
CA GLU A 43 -54.39 28.77 -13.55
C GLU A 43 -54.80 27.86 -12.38
N ARG A 44 -55.63 28.43 -11.52
CA ARG A 44 -56.24 27.83 -10.33
C ARG A 44 -57.29 26.79 -10.73
N GLY A 45 -57.33 25.68 -9.99
CA GLY A 45 -58.53 24.87 -9.79
C GLY A 45 -59.13 25.13 -8.39
N PRO A 46 -60.44 24.92 -8.18
CA PRO A 46 -61.27 25.88 -7.44
C PRO A 46 -61.75 25.39 -6.05
N GLY A 47 -62.13 26.36 -5.20
CA GLY A 47 -63.21 26.17 -4.22
C GLY A 47 -62.83 26.36 -2.75
N SER A 48 -62.90 27.61 -2.25
CA SER A 48 -63.85 28.01 -1.19
C SER A 48 -63.44 29.37 -0.58
N ALA A 49 -64.36 30.32 -0.60
CA ALA A 49 -64.37 31.50 0.27
C ALA A 49 -65.61 31.38 1.20
N PRO A 50 -65.91 32.29 2.15
CA PRO A 50 -65.12 33.39 2.75
C PRO A 50 -65.30 33.56 4.31
N ARG A 51 -64.72 34.65 4.87
CA ARG A 51 -65.08 35.38 6.14
C ARG A 51 -64.59 34.80 7.47
N ASP A 52 -64.20 35.54 8.51
CA ASP A 52 -64.16 36.98 8.86
C ASP A 52 -63.20 37.15 10.06
N GLY A 53 -62.73 38.38 10.33
CA GLY A 53 -62.28 38.74 11.69
C GLY A 53 -61.15 39.76 11.80
N ALA A 54 -61.45 41.04 11.56
CA ALA A 54 -60.68 42.15 12.10
C ALA A 54 -61.20 42.53 13.49
N VAL A 55 -60.33 42.66 14.52
CA VAL A 55 -60.47 43.58 15.67
C VAL A 55 -59.07 43.88 16.27
N THR A 56 -58.66 45.15 16.24
CA THR A 56 -57.64 45.87 17.07
C THR A 56 -58.19 46.17 18.49
N PRO A 57 -57.52 46.83 19.48
CA PRO A 57 -56.19 47.48 19.59
C PRO A 57 -55.46 47.32 20.98
N GLY A 58 -54.28 47.98 21.10
CA GLY A 58 -53.66 48.53 22.35
C GLY A 58 -52.19 48.12 22.54
N ASP A 59 -51.17 48.96 22.78
CA ASP A 59 -51.03 50.42 23.01
C ASP A 59 -49.54 50.85 22.78
N GLU A 60 -49.35 52.05 22.19
CA GLU A 60 -48.35 53.15 22.28
C GLU A 60 -46.98 53.10 23.08
N PRO A 61 -46.03 54.09 23.03
CA PRO A 61 -45.22 54.59 21.87
C PRO A 61 -43.75 55.11 22.16
N GLY A 62 -42.89 55.17 21.12
CA GLY A 62 -41.80 56.18 20.86
C GLY A 62 -40.39 56.05 21.51
N PRO A 63 -39.31 56.78 21.05
CA PRO A 63 -39.14 57.61 19.83
C PRO A 63 -37.78 57.54 19.02
N VAL A 64 -37.85 57.81 17.71
CA VAL A 64 -37.04 58.67 16.77
C VAL A 64 -35.46 58.71 16.69
N ARG A 65 -34.93 58.33 15.49
CA ARG A 65 -33.83 58.83 14.55
C ARG A 65 -32.71 59.82 14.99
N PRO A 66 -31.52 59.93 14.31
CA PRO A 66 -31.36 60.12 12.83
C PRO A 66 -30.08 59.60 12.08
N GLU A 67 -30.09 59.70 10.74
CA GLU A 67 -28.94 59.55 9.78
C GLU A 67 -28.13 60.87 9.63
N PRO A 68 -26.89 60.85 9.05
CA PRO A 68 -26.70 61.43 7.69
C PRO A 68 -25.61 60.78 6.77
N ARG A 69 -25.67 61.12 5.45
CA ARG A 69 -24.74 60.84 4.30
C ARG A 69 -23.56 61.89 4.20
N PRO A 70 -22.88 62.12 3.04
CA PRO A 70 -21.80 61.39 2.30
C PRO A 70 -20.54 62.27 2.00
N ALA A 71 -19.40 61.74 1.48
CA ALA A 71 -18.40 62.52 0.69
C ALA A 71 -17.32 61.66 -0.04
N ASP A 72 -17.08 61.94 -1.33
CA ASP A 72 -15.90 61.58 -2.16
C ASP A 72 -14.69 62.55 -1.92
N PRO A 73 -13.63 62.59 -2.75
CA PRO A 73 -12.44 61.72 -2.88
C PRO A 73 -11.13 62.47 -2.49
N PRO A 74 -9.93 61.85 -2.50
CA PRO A 74 -8.95 62.25 -3.54
C PRO A 74 -7.90 61.19 -3.96
N ALA A 75 -7.38 61.36 -5.19
CA ALA A 75 -5.98 61.10 -5.58
C ALA A 75 -5.29 62.49 -5.69
N PRO A 76 -3.94 62.69 -5.59
CA PRO A 76 -2.88 61.95 -6.30
C PRO A 76 -1.49 61.87 -5.59
N GLY A 77 -0.51 61.20 -6.22
CA GLY A 77 0.88 61.70 -6.28
C GLY A 77 1.96 61.11 -5.36
N ASP A 78 2.60 60.05 -5.83
CA ASP A 78 4.06 59.91 -6.10
C ASP A 78 5.12 60.53 -5.15
N ARG A 79 6.05 59.69 -4.67
CA ARG A 79 7.53 59.91 -4.69
C ARG A 79 8.32 58.88 -3.84
N THR A 80 9.01 57.99 -4.56
CA THR A 80 10.45 57.67 -4.46
C THR A 80 11.18 57.84 -3.12
N GLY A 81 11.82 56.77 -2.65
CA GLY A 81 13.02 56.83 -1.80
C GLY A 81 13.21 55.63 -0.84
N PRO A 82 14.34 54.88 -0.91
CA PRO A 82 14.68 53.79 0.02
C PRO A 82 15.32 54.39 1.31
N PRO A 83 15.71 53.67 2.40
CA PRO A 83 16.04 52.23 2.50
C PRO A 83 15.73 51.55 3.88
N ARG A 84 16.32 50.36 4.04
CA ARG A 84 16.88 49.75 5.27
C ARG A 84 16.03 48.83 6.16
N ARG A 85 16.71 47.72 6.44
CA ARG A 85 16.39 46.59 7.31
C ARG A 85 16.44 47.01 8.77
N ASP A 86 15.56 46.43 9.57
CA ASP A 86 15.90 46.01 10.92
C ASP A 86 15.44 44.56 11.18
N THR A 87 16.21 43.89 12.00
CA THR A 87 16.34 42.44 12.21
C THR A 87 15.46 41.90 13.35
N GLY A 88 15.06 40.63 13.22
CA GLY A 88 14.53 39.77 14.31
C GLY A 88 13.05 40.00 14.60
N THR A 89 12.15 39.02 14.71
CA THR A 89 12.25 37.58 14.95
C THR A 89 10.94 36.92 14.49
N ASP A 90 11.07 35.71 13.98
CA ASP A 90 10.05 34.66 13.84
C ASP A 90 8.85 34.89 12.90
N ARG A 91 9.12 34.73 11.59
CA ARG A 91 8.12 34.62 10.54
C ARG A 91 7.95 33.15 10.18
N ARG A 92 6.97 32.47 10.80
CA ARG A 92 6.46 31.19 10.27
C ARG A 92 5.76 31.47 8.95
N VAL A 93 6.39 31.08 7.85
CA VAL A 93 5.80 31.01 6.51
C VAL A 93 4.79 29.86 6.52
N ALA A 94 3.52 30.16 6.26
CA ALA A 94 2.52 29.12 6.04
C ALA A 94 2.81 28.40 4.71
N LEU A 95 3.20 27.13 4.81
CA LEU A 95 3.64 26.28 3.69
C LEU A 95 2.50 25.42 3.09
N TYR A 96 1.25 25.88 3.11
CA TYR A 96 0.13 25.15 2.48
C TYR A 96 -0.90 26.09 1.82
N PRO A 97 -1.52 25.69 0.69
CA PRO A 97 -2.51 26.50 0.00
C PRO A 97 -3.84 26.52 0.77
N VAL A 98 -4.40 27.72 0.93
CA VAL A 98 -5.76 27.92 1.45
C VAL A 98 -6.76 27.46 0.38
N PRO A 99 -7.77 26.62 0.69
CA PRO A 99 -8.83 26.29 -0.25
C PRO A 99 -9.57 27.55 -0.69
N ARG A 100 -9.72 27.71 -2.01
CA ARG A 100 -10.57 28.75 -2.61
C ARG A 100 -12.03 28.34 -2.48
N ASP A 101 -12.64 28.60 -1.33
CA ASP A 101 -14.09 28.77 -1.23
C ASP A 101 -14.38 29.79 -0.13
N GLY A 102 -14.67 31.02 -0.56
CA GLY A 102 -15.02 32.12 0.32
C GLY A 102 -16.47 32.02 0.77
N ALA A 103 -16.69 31.57 2.01
CA ALA A 103 -17.89 31.87 2.77
C ALA A 103 -17.49 32.27 4.20
N PRO A 104 -17.93 33.44 4.70
CA PRO A 104 -17.59 33.87 6.06
C PRO A 104 -18.45 33.07 7.05
N ARG A 105 -17.87 32.06 7.72
CA ARG A 105 -18.52 31.40 8.87
C ARG A 105 -18.19 32.20 10.14
N GLY A 106 -19.23 32.66 10.81
CA GLY A 106 -19.15 33.33 12.11
C GLY A 106 -18.60 32.42 13.22
N PRO A 107 -18.30 32.98 14.41
CA PRO A 107 -17.53 32.28 15.44
C PRO A 107 -18.40 31.25 16.15
N VAL A 108 -18.28 29.98 15.77
CA VAL A 108 -18.80 28.86 16.55
C VAL A 108 -17.72 28.42 17.52
N ARG A 109 -17.96 28.62 18.83
CA ARG A 109 -17.15 28.04 19.90
C ARG A 109 -17.47 26.54 20.01
N GLY A 110 -16.43 25.71 20.04
CA GLY A 110 -16.50 24.36 20.62
C GLY A 110 -16.81 23.20 19.68
N ARG A 111 -15.91 22.91 18.73
CA ARG A 111 -15.51 21.55 18.28
C ARG A 111 -14.48 21.70 17.18
N ALA A 112 -13.29 21.15 17.37
CA ALA A 112 -12.29 21.08 16.30
C ALA A 112 -12.89 20.27 15.16
N ALA A 113 -13.17 20.93 14.03
CA ALA A 113 -13.53 20.26 12.79
C ALA A 113 -12.43 19.26 12.45
N GLU A 114 -12.80 17.98 12.35
CA GLU A 114 -11.93 16.90 11.90
C GLU A 114 -11.24 17.31 10.60
N LEU A 115 -9.91 17.42 10.65
CA LEU A 115 -9.09 17.59 9.46
C LEU A 115 -9.16 16.29 8.66
N PRO A 116 -9.60 16.29 7.38
CA PRO A 116 -9.48 15.12 6.53
C PRO A 116 -7.99 14.91 6.27
N VAL A 117 -7.40 13.91 6.94
CA VAL A 117 -6.03 13.48 6.71
C VAL A 117 -5.99 12.83 5.33
N GLY A 118 -5.44 13.53 4.34
CA GLY A 118 -5.19 13.00 3.01
C GLY A 118 -4.10 11.94 3.05
N VAL A 119 -4.49 10.66 3.04
CA VAL A 119 -3.56 9.55 2.78
C VAL A 119 -3.06 9.72 1.34
N PRO A 120 -1.73 9.73 1.07
CA PRO A 120 -1.21 9.83 -0.28
C PRO A 120 -1.58 8.56 -1.05
N ALA A 121 -2.69 8.58 -1.78
CA ALA A 121 -3.06 7.46 -2.63
C ALA A 121 -2.22 7.49 -3.92
N ALA A 122 -1.98 6.32 -4.53
CA ALA A 122 -1.24 6.20 -5.79
C ALA A 122 -1.93 6.98 -6.95
N PRO A 123 -1.17 7.66 -7.82
CA PRO A 123 -1.71 8.43 -8.96
C PRO A 123 -2.52 7.55 -9.91
N ALA A 124 -3.65 8.06 -10.43
CA ALA A 124 -4.49 7.32 -11.38
C ALA A 124 -3.81 7.20 -12.75
N PHE A 125 -2.97 8.16 -13.11
CA PHE A 125 -2.07 8.09 -14.26
C PHE A 125 -0.63 7.79 -13.81
N PRO A 126 -0.01 6.70 -14.30
CA PRO A 126 1.39 6.39 -13.99
C PRO A 126 2.38 7.46 -14.44
N ALA A 127 2.06 8.22 -15.50
CA ALA A 127 2.96 9.20 -16.12
C ALA A 127 2.21 10.46 -16.62
N PRO A 128 1.83 11.40 -15.73
CA PRO A 128 1.07 12.60 -16.10
C PRO A 128 1.82 13.53 -17.08
N LEU A 129 3.15 13.55 -17.05
CA LEU A 129 3.97 14.33 -17.98
C LEU A 129 3.90 13.81 -19.43
N GLU A 130 3.76 12.50 -19.63
CA GLU A 130 3.59 11.92 -20.96
C GLU A 130 2.24 12.31 -21.56
N LEU A 131 1.21 12.32 -20.73
CA LEU A 131 -0.13 12.77 -21.11
C LEU A 131 -0.13 14.25 -21.51
N GLN A 132 0.52 15.11 -20.71
CA GLN A 132 0.70 16.54 -21.05
C GLN A 132 1.43 16.72 -22.39
N ARG A 133 2.50 15.95 -22.64
CA ARG A 133 3.25 15.99 -23.92
C ARG A 133 2.37 15.56 -25.09
N ALA A 134 1.58 14.50 -24.92
CA ALA A 134 0.69 14.00 -25.96
C ALA A 134 -0.43 15.00 -26.32
N LEU A 135 -0.91 15.79 -25.35
CA LEU A 135 -1.96 16.78 -25.53
C LEU A 135 -1.46 18.14 -26.07
N ARG A 136 -0.15 18.41 -26.09
CA ARG A 136 0.43 19.66 -26.64
C ARG A 136 -0.14 20.11 -28.00
N PRO A 137 -0.45 19.20 -28.97
CA PRO A 137 -1.03 19.61 -30.24
C PRO A 137 -2.32 20.44 -30.10
N LEU A 138 -3.08 20.33 -29.00
CA LEU A 138 -4.28 21.14 -28.76
C LEU A 138 -3.99 22.64 -28.61
N GLN A 139 -2.75 23.04 -28.29
CA GLN A 139 -2.36 24.46 -28.28
C GLN A 139 -2.50 25.10 -29.68
N GLY A 140 -2.49 24.29 -30.74
CA GLY A 140 -2.75 24.70 -32.12
C GLY A 140 -4.22 24.63 -32.54
N TYR A 141 -5.15 24.22 -31.66
CA TYR A 141 -6.57 24.15 -31.97
C TYR A 141 -7.13 25.56 -32.24
N ARG A 142 -7.96 25.67 -33.28
CA ARG A 142 -8.66 26.90 -33.65
C ARG A 142 -10.14 26.64 -33.86
N THR A 143 -10.97 27.46 -33.23
CA THR A 143 -12.41 27.51 -33.49
C THR A 143 -12.67 28.12 -34.86
N ALA A 144 -13.79 27.75 -35.47
CA ALA A 144 -14.28 28.38 -36.69
C ALA A 144 -15.08 29.67 -36.43
N ALA A 145 -15.35 29.99 -35.16
CA ALA A 145 -15.97 31.24 -34.77
C ALA A 145 -15.03 32.44 -34.99
N PRO A 146 -15.55 33.66 -35.24
CA PRO A 146 -14.72 34.87 -35.33
C PRO A 146 -13.82 35.04 -34.09
N PRO A 147 -12.63 35.62 -34.14
CA PRO A 147 -11.79 35.80 -32.95
C PRO A 147 -12.48 36.71 -31.90
N LEU A 148 -12.45 36.34 -30.61
CA LEU A 148 -13.00 37.19 -29.53
C LEU A 148 -12.12 38.40 -29.23
N ARG A 149 -10.81 38.21 -29.43
CA ARG A 149 -9.80 39.21 -29.14
C ARG A 149 -9.09 39.55 -30.43
N THR A 150 -8.99 40.83 -30.71
CA THR A 150 -8.20 41.34 -31.82
C THR A 150 -7.01 42.10 -31.25
N THR A 151 -5.81 41.85 -31.79
CA THR A 151 -4.62 42.66 -31.49
C THR A 151 -4.25 43.45 -32.73
N LEU A 152 -3.58 44.58 -32.52
CA LEU A 152 -3.03 45.36 -33.63
C LEU A 152 -1.96 44.52 -34.33
N ASP A 153 -2.10 44.32 -35.63
CA ASP A 153 -1.03 43.81 -36.46
C ASP A 153 -0.12 44.98 -36.82
N GLU A 154 0.94 45.17 -36.03
CA GLU A 154 1.86 46.29 -36.19
C GLU A 154 2.46 46.35 -37.60
N THR A 155 2.77 45.19 -38.19
CA THR A 155 3.36 45.11 -39.54
C THR A 155 2.34 45.45 -40.61
N ALA A 156 1.14 44.85 -40.58
CA ALA A 156 0.11 45.15 -41.55
C ALA A 156 -0.43 46.59 -41.40
N THR A 157 -0.48 47.10 -40.17
CA THR A 157 -0.79 48.51 -39.87
C THR A 157 0.26 49.43 -40.48
N ALA A 158 1.55 49.16 -40.27
CA ALA A 158 2.62 49.96 -40.85
C ALA A 158 2.60 49.94 -42.38
N GLU A 159 2.39 48.77 -42.99
CA GLU A 159 2.32 48.62 -44.45
C GLU A 159 1.10 49.32 -45.06
N LEU A 160 -0.09 49.16 -44.47
CA LEU A 160 -1.30 49.82 -44.94
C LEU A 160 -1.20 51.34 -44.78
N SER A 161 -0.66 51.79 -43.65
CA SER A 161 -0.45 53.22 -43.37
C SER A 161 0.58 53.85 -44.31
N ALA A 162 1.64 53.12 -44.66
CA ALA A 162 2.63 53.54 -45.64
C ALA A 162 2.03 53.65 -47.06
N ARG A 163 1.19 52.68 -47.46
CA ARG A 163 0.48 52.71 -48.75
C ARG A 163 -0.58 53.80 -48.82
N ALA A 164 -1.19 54.16 -47.68
CA ALA A 164 -2.20 55.22 -47.58
C ALA A 164 -1.59 56.64 -47.44
N GLY A 165 -0.30 56.81 -47.69
CA GLY A 165 0.35 58.14 -47.71
C GLY A 165 0.63 58.72 -46.32
N GLY A 166 0.83 57.89 -45.29
CA GLY A 166 1.19 58.33 -43.94
C GLY A 166 0.03 58.46 -42.96
N LEU A 167 -1.20 58.12 -43.36
CA LEU A 167 -2.35 58.05 -42.47
C LEU A 167 -2.31 56.74 -41.68
N VAL A 168 -2.31 56.80 -40.35
CA VAL A 168 -2.26 55.59 -39.50
C VAL A 168 -3.59 54.84 -39.57
N LEU A 169 -3.60 53.71 -40.29
CA LEU A 169 -4.75 52.84 -40.47
C LEU A 169 -4.53 51.54 -39.71
N PRO A 170 -5.07 51.40 -38.48
CA PRO A 170 -4.85 50.22 -37.66
C PRO A 170 -5.48 48.99 -38.30
N VAL A 171 -4.64 48.01 -38.63
CA VAL A 171 -5.06 46.68 -39.07
C VAL A 171 -5.06 45.78 -37.86
N PHE A 172 -6.22 45.24 -37.52
CA PHE A 172 -6.37 44.31 -36.41
C PHE A 172 -6.37 42.87 -36.91
N ARG A 173 -5.60 42.01 -36.26
CA ARG A 173 -5.62 40.57 -36.47
C ARG A 173 -6.28 39.86 -35.29
N GLY A 174 -7.00 38.78 -35.57
CA GLY A 174 -7.53 37.91 -34.53
C GLY A 174 -6.42 37.26 -33.72
N VAL A 175 -6.45 37.41 -32.39
CA VAL A 175 -5.74 36.52 -31.49
C VAL A 175 -6.56 35.24 -31.44
N THR A 176 -5.99 34.14 -31.93
CA THR A 176 -6.68 32.85 -31.97
C THR A 176 -6.15 31.85 -30.94
N ARG A 177 -5.23 32.30 -30.07
CA ARG A 177 -4.57 31.43 -29.08
C ARG A 177 -5.44 31.35 -27.84
N ALA A 178 -5.77 30.13 -27.42
CA ALA A 178 -6.65 29.87 -26.29
C ALA A 178 -8.09 30.38 -26.47
N ASP A 179 -8.56 30.58 -27.71
CA ASP A 179 -9.92 31.10 -28.00
C ASP A 179 -11.06 30.13 -27.69
N ALA A 180 -10.74 28.88 -27.37
CA ALA A 180 -11.69 27.84 -27.02
C ALA A 180 -11.74 27.63 -25.50
N ALA A 181 -12.91 27.25 -24.99
CA ALA A 181 -13.09 26.75 -23.63
C ALA A 181 -13.20 25.22 -23.65
N LEU A 182 -12.62 24.54 -22.66
CA LEU A 182 -12.82 23.11 -22.47
C LEU A 182 -13.92 22.90 -21.44
N GLN A 183 -14.98 22.20 -21.82
CA GLN A 183 -15.99 21.70 -20.90
C GLN A 183 -15.69 20.23 -20.60
N LEU A 184 -15.20 19.98 -19.40
CA LEU A 184 -14.91 18.66 -18.88
C LEU A 184 -16.13 18.19 -18.08
N VAL A 185 -16.82 17.14 -18.56
CA VAL A 185 -18.06 16.64 -17.96
C VAL A 185 -17.82 15.23 -17.44
N MET A 186 -18.12 14.95 -16.17
CA MET A 186 -18.11 13.60 -15.64
C MET A 186 -19.53 13.08 -15.48
N ASP A 187 -19.81 11.89 -15.99
CA ASP A 187 -21.04 11.16 -15.68
C ASP A 187 -21.09 10.85 -14.18
N ALA A 188 -22.15 11.26 -13.49
CA ALA A 188 -22.33 11.07 -12.05
C ALA A 188 -23.03 9.73 -11.70
N SER A 189 -22.96 8.74 -12.59
CA SER A 189 -23.42 7.39 -12.31
C SER A 189 -22.62 6.73 -11.18
N SER A 190 -23.20 5.72 -10.52
CA SER A 190 -22.59 5.07 -9.36
C SER A 190 -21.23 4.42 -9.67
N SER A 191 -21.13 3.78 -10.83
CA SER A 191 -19.90 3.16 -11.34
C SER A 191 -18.83 4.18 -11.73
N MET A 192 -19.19 5.44 -11.95
CA MET A 192 -18.23 6.47 -12.33
C MET A 192 -17.43 7.05 -11.16
N ARG A 193 -17.91 6.91 -9.93
CA ARG A 193 -17.22 7.38 -8.72
C ARG A 193 -15.82 6.77 -8.53
N VAL A 194 -15.56 5.56 -9.04
CA VAL A 194 -14.19 4.97 -8.98
C VAL A 194 -13.16 5.79 -9.77
N TRP A 195 -13.61 6.66 -10.67
CA TRP A 195 -12.79 7.46 -11.58
C TRP A 195 -12.66 8.93 -11.14
N ASP A 196 -13.19 9.34 -9.99
CA ASP A 196 -13.15 10.73 -9.51
C ASP A 196 -11.72 11.28 -9.49
N ARG A 197 -10.76 10.46 -9.03
CA ARG A 197 -9.35 10.83 -9.03
C ARG A 197 -8.79 11.04 -10.43
N MET A 198 -9.08 10.13 -11.36
CA MET A 198 -8.65 10.26 -12.76
C MET A 198 -9.19 11.57 -13.34
N PHE A 199 -10.45 11.89 -13.02
CA PHE A 199 -11.10 13.11 -13.48
C PHE A 199 -10.42 14.37 -12.95
N THR A 200 -10.08 14.41 -11.65
CA THR A 200 -9.30 15.53 -11.06
C THR A 200 -7.90 15.65 -11.67
N GLU A 201 -7.20 14.54 -11.90
CA GLU A 201 -5.89 14.54 -12.56
C GLU A 201 -5.99 15.05 -14.01
N LEU A 202 -7.05 14.71 -14.73
CA LEU A 202 -7.32 15.23 -16.08
C LEU A 202 -7.60 16.75 -16.06
N GLU A 203 -8.41 17.23 -15.13
CA GLU A 203 -8.66 18.66 -14.95
C GLU A 203 -7.35 19.43 -14.77
N GLN A 204 -6.46 18.93 -13.89
CA GLN A 204 -5.15 19.54 -13.66
C GLN A 204 -4.27 19.52 -14.91
N VAL A 205 -4.24 18.40 -15.64
CA VAL A 205 -3.45 18.26 -16.88
C VAL A 205 -3.94 19.24 -17.96
N PHE A 206 -5.25 19.36 -18.17
CA PHE A 206 -5.81 20.30 -19.13
C PHE A 206 -5.65 21.75 -18.68
N GLY A 207 -5.76 22.04 -17.39
CA GLY A 207 -5.51 23.36 -16.81
C GLY A 207 -4.06 23.84 -17.00
N GLN A 208 -3.09 22.92 -16.90
CA GLN A 208 -1.67 23.22 -17.10
C GLN A 208 -1.25 23.28 -18.58
N LEU A 209 -2.10 22.82 -19.51
CA LEU A 209 -1.77 22.76 -20.94
C LEU A 209 -1.72 24.14 -21.60
N GLY A 210 -2.48 25.12 -21.08
CA GLY A 210 -2.56 26.48 -21.65
C GLY A 210 -3.15 26.54 -23.06
N ALA A 211 -3.91 25.51 -23.48
CA ALA A 211 -4.55 25.43 -24.79
C ALA A 211 -5.94 26.11 -24.84
N PHE A 212 -6.58 26.30 -23.68
CA PHE A 212 -7.94 26.82 -23.54
C PHE A 212 -7.94 28.08 -22.67
N TRP A 213 -8.87 29.01 -22.89
CA TRP A 213 -9.01 30.19 -22.04
C TRP A 213 -9.55 29.84 -20.65
N GLY A 214 -10.29 28.74 -20.54
CA GLY A 214 -10.76 28.18 -19.29
C GLY A 214 -11.10 26.70 -19.43
N VAL A 215 -11.02 25.98 -18.30
CA VAL A 215 -11.50 24.61 -18.14
C VAL A 215 -12.69 24.66 -17.18
N GLU A 216 -13.88 24.35 -17.69
CA GLU A 216 -15.12 24.30 -16.92
C GLU A 216 -15.45 22.85 -16.57
N VAL A 217 -15.64 22.57 -15.29
CA VAL A 217 -15.97 21.22 -14.79
C VAL A 217 -17.45 21.13 -14.45
N SER A 218 -18.09 20.02 -14.84
CA SER A 218 -19.47 19.73 -14.48
C SER A 218 -19.71 18.24 -14.31
N HIS A 219 -20.64 17.88 -13.44
CA HIS A 219 -21.10 16.51 -13.23
C HIS A 219 -22.49 16.33 -13.82
N LEU A 220 -22.68 15.29 -14.62
CA LEU A 220 -23.92 14.97 -15.32
C LEU A 220 -24.76 13.99 -14.47
N HIS A 221 -25.90 14.47 -14.00
CA HIS A 221 -26.84 13.75 -13.15
C HIS A 221 -28.13 13.41 -13.90
N GLN A 222 -28.85 12.41 -13.40
CA GLN A 222 -30.26 12.20 -13.75
C GLN A 222 -31.12 13.08 -12.83
N GLY A 223 -31.84 14.05 -13.41
CA GLY A 223 -32.77 14.89 -12.67
C GLY A 223 -34.01 14.12 -12.17
N PRO A 224 -34.85 14.75 -11.34
CA PRO A 224 -36.08 14.14 -10.81
C PRO A 224 -37.03 13.64 -11.92
N ASP A 225 -37.11 14.40 -13.02
CA ASP A 225 -37.92 14.06 -14.21
C ASP A 225 -37.22 13.05 -15.14
N GLY A 226 -36.11 12.49 -14.68
CA GLY A 226 -35.17 11.65 -15.41
C GLY A 226 -34.30 12.40 -16.43
N GLU A 227 -34.51 13.70 -16.64
CA GLU A 227 -33.84 14.47 -17.70
C GLU A 227 -32.38 14.73 -17.32
N PRO A 228 -31.46 14.89 -18.29
CA PRO A 228 -30.06 15.16 -17.98
C PRO A 228 -29.95 16.53 -17.30
N ALA A 229 -29.33 16.54 -16.12
CA ALA A 229 -29.07 17.73 -15.33
C ALA A 229 -27.57 17.85 -15.05
N VAL A 230 -27.08 19.06 -14.84
CA VAL A 230 -25.67 19.33 -14.53
C VAL A 230 -25.50 20.05 -13.21
N SER A 231 -24.46 19.67 -12.47
CA SER A 231 -24.06 20.30 -11.21
C SER A 231 -22.55 20.56 -11.19
N ARG A 232 -22.10 21.43 -10.30
CA ARG A 232 -20.67 21.61 -9.99
C ARG A 232 -20.16 20.59 -8.97
N SER A 233 -21.05 19.81 -8.37
CA SER A 233 -20.71 18.78 -7.39
C SER A 233 -20.99 17.37 -7.93
N PRO A 234 -20.16 16.37 -7.58
CA PRO A 234 -20.43 14.96 -7.85
C PRO A 234 -21.63 14.43 -7.06
N GLU A 235 -22.07 15.14 -6.02
CA GLU A 235 -23.26 14.79 -5.25
C GLU A 235 -24.46 15.69 -5.62
N PRO A 236 -25.62 15.10 -5.96
CA PRO A 236 -26.79 15.86 -6.45
C PRO A 236 -27.38 16.82 -5.40
N GLY A 237 -27.14 16.60 -4.10
CA GLY A 237 -27.62 17.46 -3.01
C GLY A 237 -26.64 18.55 -2.56
N ALA A 238 -25.36 18.46 -2.94
CA ALA A 238 -24.32 19.37 -2.46
C ALA A 238 -24.26 20.70 -3.24
N ALA A 239 -24.82 20.74 -4.45
CA ALA A 239 -24.93 21.96 -5.26
C ALA A 239 -26.18 21.92 -6.16
N PRO A 240 -26.74 23.09 -6.53
CA PRO A 240 -27.96 23.14 -7.33
C PRO A 240 -27.83 22.43 -8.68
N LEU A 241 -28.82 21.58 -8.99
CA LEU A 241 -28.97 20.94 -10.29
C LEU A 241 -29.52 21.95 -11.31
N HIS A 242 -28.91 22.01 -12.48
CA HIS A 242 -29.32 22.87 -13.59
C HIS A 242 -29.61 22.04 -14.84
N SER A 243 -30.36 22.59 -15.80
CA SER A 243 -30.57 21.93 -17.11
C SER A 243 -29.24 21.67 -17.82
N ALA A 244 -29.14 20.51 -18.49
CA ALA A 244 -28.00 20.18 -19.36
C ALA A 244 -27.82 21.16 -20.54
N ASP A 245 -28.80 22.02 -20.83
CA ASP A 245 -28.67 23.12 -21.80
C ASP A 245 -27.51 24.06 -21.49
N ARG A 246 -27.04 24.13 -20.23
CA ARG A 246 -25.86 24.91 -19.86
C ARG A 246 -24.56 24.41 -20.52
N LEU A 247 -24.51 23.14 -20.93
CA LEU A 247 -23.39 22.58 -21.66
C LEU A 247 -23.34 23.08 -23.10
N SER A 248 -24.50 23.47 -23.65
CA SER A 248 -24.64 23.96 -25.01
C SER A 248 -24.01 25.34 -25.17
N ASP A 249 -23.07 25.46 -26.09
CA ASP A 249 -22.47 26.72 -26.52
C ASP A 249 -22.76 26.94 -28.01
N PRO A 250 -23.75 27.79 -28.37
CA PRO A 250 -24.09 28.04 -29.76
C PRO A 250 -22.99 28.78 -30.52
N THR A 251 -21.98 29.33 -29.84
CA THR A 251 -20.85 30.02 -30.49
C THR A 251 -19.83 29.05 -31.09
N GLY A 252 -19.89 27.76 -30.75
CA GLY A 252 -18.96 26.74 -31.25
C GLY A 252 -17.52 26.90 -30.75
N ARG A 253 -17.31 27.60 -29.63
CA ARG A 253 -16.00 27.78 -29.00
C ARG A 253 -15.70 26.77 -27.91
N ARG A 254 -16.71 26.05 -27.45
CA ARG A 254 -16.58 25.01 -26.45
C ARG A 254 -16.20 23.66 -27.07
N VAL A 255 -15.16 23.04 -26.51
CA VAL A 255 -14.83 21.63 -26.75
C VAL A 255 -15.35 20.84 -25.55
N THR A 256 -16.15 19.80 -25.79
CA THR A 256 -16.72 18.98 -24.71
C THR A 256 -16.02 17.62 -24.63
N LEU A 257 -15.51 17.28 -23.46
CA LEU A 257 -15.00 15.95 -23.15
C LEU A 257 -15.88 15.32 -22.07
N LEU A 258 -16.69 14.33 -22.44
CA LEU A 258 -17.53 13.58 -21.51
C LEU A 258 -16.77 12.35 -21.02
N VAL A 259 -16.48 12.27 -19.72
CA VAL A 259 -15.88 11.11 -19.07
C VAL A 259 -17.00 10.21 -18.56
N SER A 260 -17.18 9.05 -19.17
CA SER A 260 -18.27 8.13 -18.85
C SER A 260 -17.95 6.68 -19.23
N ASP A 261 -18.40 5.75 -18.41
CA ASP A 261 -18.38 4.31 -18.67
C ASP A 261 -19.49 3.87 -19.64
N CYS A 262 -20.35 4.80 -20.06
CA CYS A 262 -21.46 4.61 -20.99
C CYS A 262 -22.47 3.55 -20.52
N ALA A 263 -22.64 3.38 -19.21
CA ALA A 263 -23.51 2.38 -18.62
C ALA A 263 -24.58 2.95 -17.67
N GLY A 264 -24.53 4.23 -17.32
CA GLY A 264 -25.47 4.86 -16.40
C GLY A 264 -26.95 4.91 -16.85
N PRO A 265 -27.87 5.38 -15.99
CA PRO A 265 -29.31 5.47 -16.28
C PRO A 265 -29.65 6.37 -17.48
N LEU A 266 -28.91 7.46 -17.69
CA LEU A 266 -29.08 8.35 -18.84
C LEU A 266 -28.74 7.66 -20.16
N TRP A 267 -27.81 6.72 -20.15
CA TRP A 267 -27.48 5.89 -21.30
C TRP A 267 -28.54 4.81 -21.56
N HIS A 268 -29.13 4.25 -20.49
CA HIS A 268 -30.24 3.31 -20.60
C HIS A 268 -31.52 3.94 -21.16
N SER A 269 -31.81 5.19 -20.80
CA SER A 269 -32.97 5.92 -21.33
C SER A 269 -32.74 6.50 -22.73
N GLY A 270 -31.51 6.44 -23.24
CA GLY A 270 -31.10 7.07 -24.50
C GLY A 270 -30.92 8.59 -24.41
N ARG A 271 -31.15 9.20 -23.24
CA ARG A 271 -31.04 10.66 -23.04
C ARG A 271 -29.60 11.16 -23.16
N ALA A 272 -28.61 10.37 -22.72
CA ALA A 272 -27.20 10.68 -22.92
C ALA A 272 -26.82 10.73 -24.41
N HIS A 273 -27.32 9.79 -25.23
CA HIS A 273 -27.09 9.79 -26.68
C HIS A 273 -27.70 11.02 -27.35
N ARG A 274 -28.92 11.42 -26.96
CA ARG A 274 -29.57 12.62 -27.50
C ARG A 274 -28.82 13.89 -27.10
N LEU A 275 -28.33 13.97 -25.86
CA LEU A 275 -27.48 15.06 -25.40
C LEU A 275 -26.17 15.12 -26.20
N LEU A 276 -25.47 14.00 -26.38
CA LEU A 276 -24.26 13.94 -27.20
C LEU A 276 -24.54 14.33 -28.66
N HIS A 277 -25.66 13.89 -29.22
CA HIS A 277 -26.09 14.29 -30.56
C HIS A 277 -26.28 15.80 -30.66
N HIS A 278 -26.99 16.40 -29.69
CA HIS A 278 -27.19 17.84 -29.62
C HIS A 278 -25.87 18.60 -29.51
N LEU A 279 -25.00 18.23 -28.57
CA LEU A 279 -23.70 18.88 -28.37
C LEU A 279 -22.76 18.72 -29.58
N SER A 280 -22.78 17.57 -30.24
CA SER A 280 -21.95 17.30 -31.43
C SER A 280 -22.35 18.14 -32.65
N ARG A 281 -23.54 18.75 -32.64
CA ARG A 281 -23.95 19.73 -33.66
C ARG A 281 -23.40 21.13 -33.40
N LEU A 282 -23.08 21.44 -32.14
CA LEU A 282 -22.62 22.76 -31.73
C LEU A 282 -21.09 22.88 -31.75
N GLY A 283 -20.38 21.80 -31.43
CA GLY A 283 -18.92 21.80 -31.39
C GLY A 283 -18.30 20.41 -31.29
N PRO A 284 -16.97 20.30 -31.16
CA PRO A 284 -16.30 19.02 -31.01
C PRO A 284 -16.64 18.38 -29.66
N VAL A 285 -17.12 17.14 -29.73
CA VAL A 285 -17.43 16.32 -28.56
C VAL A 285 -16.64 15.02 -28.65
N ALA A 286 -16.09 14.56 -27.53
CA ALA A 286 -15.52 13.22 -27.41
C ALA A 286 -15.96 12.58 -26.09
N VAL A 287 -16.04 11.26 -26.09
CA VAL A 287 -16.29 10.46 -24.87
C VAL A 287 -14.98 9.80 -24.45
N LEU A 288 -14.52 10.10 -23.25
CA LEU A 288 -13.42 9.39 -22.61
C LEU A 288 -14.01 8.22 -21.82
N GLN A 289 -13.81 7.01 -22.33
CA GLN A 289 -14.36 5.79 -21.75
C GLN A 289 -13.28 5.03 -21.00
N PRO A 290 -13.29 5.06 -19.65
CA PRO A 290 -12.19 4.55 -18.84
C PRO A 290 -12.16 3.02 -18.74
N LEU A 291 -13.23 2.33 -19.13
CA LEU A 291 -13.29 0.88 -19.16
C LEU A 291 -12.31 0.29 -20.19
N PRO A 292 -11.79 -0.93 -19.96
CA PRO A 292 -11.01 -1.64 -20.97
C PRO A 292 -11.78 -1.78 -22.30
N GLN A 293 -11.09 -1.56 -23.43
CA GLN A 293 -11.73 -1.48 -24.76
C GLN A 293 -12.57 -2.71 -25.13
N ARG A 294 -12.20 -3.90 -24.63
CA ARG A 294 -12.96 -5.16 -24.80
C ARG A 294 -14.41 -5.08 -24.31
N MET A 295 -14.70 -4.15 -23.39
CA MET A 295 -16.04 -3.97 -22.81
C MET A 295 -16.89 -2.94 -23.56
N TRP A 296 -16.31 -2.11 -24.42
CA TRP A 296 -17.01 -0.97 -25.02
C TRP A 296 -18.23 -1.39 -25.84
N ASN A 297 -18.15 -2.51 -26.55
CA ASN A 297 -19.28 -3.06 -27.31
C ASN A 297 -20.41 -3.63 -26.44
N ARG A 298 -20.20 -3.73 -25.13
CA ARG A 298 -21.17 -4.18 -24.14
C ARG A 298 -21.76 -3.03 -23.33
N THR A 299 -21.23 -1.82 -23.48
CA THR A 299 -21.85 -0.62 -22.90
C THR A 299 -22.98 -0.15 -23.80
N ARG A 300 -23.66 0.93 -23.40
CA ARG A 300 -24.76 1.49 -24.17
C ARG A 300 -24.29 2.42 -25.29
N LEU A 301 -22.98 2.65 -25.40
CA LEU A 301 -22.37 3.31 -26.55
C LEU A 301 -21.41 2.33 -27.25
N PRO A 302 -21.93 1.34 -28.00
CA PRO A 302 -21.09 0.41 -28.74
C PRO A 302 -20.24 1.17 -29.75
N VAL A 303 -19.02 0.67 -29.99
CA VAL A 303 -18.05 1.36 -30.84
C VAL A 303 -17.84 0.66 -32.17
N SER A 304 -17.73 1.47 -33.20
CA SER A 304 -17.20 1.06 -34.50
C SER A 304 -15.77 1.56 -34.65
N TYR A 305 -14.84 0.69 -35.02
CA TYR A 305 -13.46 1.07 -35.30
C TYR A 305 -13.32 1.51 -36.76
N GLY A 306 -12.70 2.67 -36.97
CA GLY A 306 -12.53 3.24 -38.31
C GLY A 306 -11.41 4.26 -38.40
N ARG A 307 -11.23 4.80 -39.61
CA ARG A 307 -10.29 5.89 -39.88
C ARG A 307 -11.02 7.22 -39.79
N LEU A 308 -10.59 8.05 -38.85
CA LEU A 308 -11.13 9.38 -38.53
C LEU A 308 -10.36 10.46 -39.26
N THR A 309 -11.10 11.38 -39.86
CA THR A 309 -10.55 12.60 -40.45
C THR A 309 -11.40 13.77 -40.01
N ARG A 310 -10.76 14.93 -39.82
CA ARG A 310 -11.48 16.17 -39.60
C ARG A 310 -12.18 16.55 -40.90
N GLY A 311 -13.50 16.70 -40.85
CA GLY A 311 -14.32 17.29 -41.90
C GLY A 311 -14.59 18.77 -41.62
N GLU A 312 -14.81 19.51 -42.69
CA GLU A 312 -15.35 20.86 -42.63
C GLU A 312 -16.87 20.77 -42.78
N ALA A 313 -17.62 21.42 -41.88
CA ALA A 313 -19.06 21.63 -42.06
C ALA A 313 -19.40 23.11 -42.12
N LEU A 314 -20.48 23.40 -42.85
CA LEU A 314 -21.15 24.69 -42.86
C LEU A 314 -21.62 25.01 -41.42
N ALA A 315 -21.30 26.23 -40.96
CA ALA A 315 -21.49 26.74 -39.60
C ALA A 315 -20.39 26.43 -38.56
N GLY A 316 -19.22 25.92 -38.97
CA GLY A 316 -18.03 25.95 -38.11
C GLY A 316 -17.91 24.84 -37.06
N ALA A 317 -18.91 23.96 -36.95
CA ALA A 317 -18.76 22.71 -36.21
C ALA A 317 -17.81 21.78 -36.99
N ALA A 318 -16.67 21.40 -36.39
CA ALA A 318 -15.77 20.41 -36.99
C ALA A 318 -16.50 19.06 -37.05
N THR A 319 -17.01 18.67 -38.22
CA THR A 319 -17.67 17.37 -38.37
C THR A 319 -16.62 16.27 -38.48
N LEU A 320 -16.78 15.22 -37.70
CA LEU A 320 -15.90 14.07 -37.78
C LEU A 320 -16.31 13.20 -38.98
N LYS A 321 -15.41 12.99 -39.94
CA LYS A 321 -15.62 12.06 -41.06
C LYS A 321 -15.01 10.71 -40.71
N VAL A 322 -15.83 9.65 -40.76
CA VAL A 322 -15.43 8.28 -40.40
C VAL A 322 -15.47 7.40 -41.64
N ARG A 323 -14.37 6.71 -41.94
CA ARG A 323 -14.34 5.61 -42.92
C ARG A 323 -14.28 4.27 -42.18
N LEU A 324 -15.31 3.46 -42.36
CA LEU A 324 -15.39 2.11 -41.79
C LEU A 324 -14.78 1.06 -42.76
N PRO A 325 -14.29 -0.08 -42.25
CA PRO A 325 -13.87 -1.22 -43.06
C PRO A 325 -15.00 -1.79 -43.93
N ALA A 326 -14.66 -2.41 -45.07
CA ALA A 326 -15.63 -3.02 -45.98
C ALA A 326 -16.39 -4.18 -45.29
N GLY A 327 -17.72 -4.19 -45.44
CA GLY A 327 -18.60 -5.21 -44.84
C GLY A 327 -19.21 -4.82 -43.49
N THR A 328 -18.73 -3.75 -42.83
CA THR A 328 -19.43 -3.16 -41.69
C THR A 328 -20.64 -2.40 -42.23
N PRO A 329 -21.89 -2.77 -41.86
CA PRO A 329 -23.06 -2.02 -42.30
C PRO A 329 -22.87 -0.58 -41.83
N PRO A 330 -22.96 0.43 -42.71
CA PRO A 330 -23.03 1.79 -42.23
C PRO A 330 -24.27 1.81 -41.33
N GLU A 331 -24.18 2.35 -40.11
CA GLU A 331 -25.36 2.69 -39.31
C GLU A 331 -26.10 3.90 -39.94
N ALA A 332 -26.14 3.93 -41.27
CA ALA A 332 -26.87 4.83 -42.14
C ALA A 332 -28.35 4.47 -42.10
N ARG A 333 -29.03 4.91 -41.04
CA ARG A 333 -30.46 5.22 -41.10
C ARG A 333 -30.74 6.51 -40.31
N GLY A 334 -30.74 7.65 -41.00
CA GLY A 334 -31.36 8.90 -40.54
C GLY A 334 -30.68 9.62 -39.36
N GLY A 335 -29.89 10.66 -39.65
CA GLY A 335 -29.51 11.68 -38.65
C GLY A 335 -28.47 11.29 -37.59
N ALA A 336 -27.83 10.11 -37.69
CA ALA A 336 -26.80 9.66 -36.76
C ALA A 336 -25.49 10.46 -36.92
N LEU A 337 -24.87 10.85 -35.80
CA LEU A 337 -23.59 11.55 -35.76
C LEU A 337 -22.50 10.68 -35.11
N PRO A 338 -21.27 10.70 -35.64
CA PRO A 338 -20.15 9.97 -35.06
C PRO A 338 -19.48 10.77 -33.93
N VAL A 339 -19.37 10.16 -32.75
CA VAL A 339 -18.66 10.71 -31.58
C VAL A 339 -17.41 9.87 -31.30
N PRO A 340 -16.20 10.44 -31.28
CA PRO A 340 -14.98 9.71 -30.90
C PRO A 340 -15.10 9.16 -29.48
N VAL A 341 -14.76 7.88 -29.31
CA VAL A 341 -14.63 7.22 -28.00
C VAL A 341 -13.16 6.92 -27.77
N LEU A 342 -12.61 7.41 -26.66
CA LEU A 342 -11.18 7.41 -26.37
C LEU A 342 -10.91 6.65 -25.07
N PRO A 343 -9.86 5.82 -24.99
CA PRO A 343 -9.34 5.35 -23.73
C PRO A 343 -8.55 6.47 -23.03
N PRO A 344 -8.41 6.44 -21.70
CA PRO A 344 -7.60 7.39 -20.94
C PRO A 344 -6.10 7.09 -21.07
N GLU A 345 -5.60 7.00 -22.30
CA GLU A 345 -4.21 6.69 -22.63
C GLU A 345 -3.55 7.86 -23.39
N PRO A 346 -2.27 8.19 -23.11
CA PRO A 346 -1.57 9.28 -23.80
C PRO A 346 -1.59 9.15 -25.32
N THR A 347 -1.46 7.93 -25.86
CA THR A 347 -1.43 7.66 -27.30
C THR A 347 -2.75 8.06 -27.98
N ALA A 348 -3.89 7.66 -27.41
CA ALA A 348 -5.20 7.92 -27.97
C ALA A 348 -5.64 9.38 -27.79
N LEU A 349 -5.40 9.95 -26.60
CA LEU A 349 -5.66 11.37 -26.34
C LEU A 349 -4.76 12.26 -27.21
N GLY A 350 -3.51 11.87 -27.46
CA GLY A 350 -2.62 12.57 -28.40
C GLY A 350 -3.03 12.41 -29.87
N ALA A 351 -3.61 11.27 -30.25
CA ALA A 351 -4.18 11.06 -31.58
C ALA A 351 -5.41 11.94 -31.80
N TRP A 352 -6.31 12.04 -30.81
CA TRP A 352 -7.45 12.95 -30.80
C TRP A 352 -7.02 14.43 -30.80
N ALA A 353 -6.02 14.79 -29.99
CA ALA A 353 -5.47 16.14 -29.95
C ALA A 353 -4.97 16.60 -31.33
N ARG A 354 -4.24 15.73 -32.04
CA ARG A 354 -3.77 16.01 -33.42
C ARG A 354 -4.91 16.08 -34.42
N LEU A 355 -5.93 15.22 -34.27
CA LEU A 355 -7.12 15.22 -35.12
C LEU A 355 -7.90 16.54 -34.99
N LEU A 356 -8.07 17.04 -33.76
CA LEU A 356 -8.73 18.32 -33.50
C LEU A 356 -7.90 19.51 -33.96
N SER A 357 -6.60 19.54 -33.65
CA SER A 357 -5.75 20.67 -34.00
C SER A 357 -5.35 20.72 -35.48
N GLY A 358 -5.57 19.64 -36.23
CA GLY A 358 -5.10 19.53 -37.61
C GLY A 358 -3.58 19.34 -37.72
N ALA A 359 -2.88 19.07 -36.61
CA ALA A 359 -1.42 18.92 -36.55
C ALA A 359 -0.90 17.57 -37.11
N GLY A 360 -1.63 16.94 -38.04
CA GLY A 360 -1.27 15.65 -38.65
C GLY A 360 -1.81 15.52 -40.07
N ALA A 361 -1.00 14.96 -40.97
CA ALA A 361 -1.27 14.93 -42.41
C ALA A 361 -2.17 13.77 -42.89
N GLY A 362 -2.80 13.01 -41.99
CA GLY A 362 -3.50 11.78 -42.40
C GLY A 362 -4.61 11.30 -41.46
N PRO A 363 -5.42 10.33 -41.92
CA PRO A 363 -6.49 9.71 -41.13
C PRO A 363 -5.95 9.03 -39.87
N VAL A 364 -6.63 9.26 -38.75
CA VAL A 364 -6.31 8.69 -37.43
C VAL A 364 -7.18 7.46 -37.20
N ALA A 365 -6.60 6.31 -36.86
CA ALA A 365 -7.40 5.16 -36.43
C ALA A 365 -8.04 5.47 -35.06
N GLY A 366 -9.35 5.21 -34.92
CA GLY A 366 -10.05 5.48 -33.67
C GLY A 366 -11.40 4.76 -33.57
N ALA A 367 -11.91 4.70 -32.35
CA ALA A 367 -13.23 4.15 -32.05
C ALA A 367 -14.29 5.27 -32.09
N VAL A 368 -15.48 4.93 -32.56
CA VAL A 368 -16.60 5.87 -32.73
C VAL A 368 -17.88 5.26 -32.21
N GLY A 369 -18.57 5.99 -31.34
CA GLY A 369 -19.96 5.72 -30.98
C GLY A 369 -20.91 6.52 -31.87
N TRP A 370 -21.98 5.90 -32.35
CA TRP A 370 -23.00 6.57 -33.15
C TRP A 370 -24.17 7.03 -32.27
N VAL A 371 -24.50 8.32 -32.35
CA VAL A 371 -25.58 8.93 -31.56
C VAL A 371 -26.66 9.51 -32.46
N ARG A 372 -27.91 9.51 -32.01
CA ARG A 372 -29.08 9.89 -32.80
C ARG A 372 -30.00 10.84 -32.01
N PRO A 373 -30.76 11.72 -32.68
CA PRO A 373 -31.69 12.63 -32.02
C PRO A 373 -32.91 11.90 -31.44
N ASP A 374 -33.29 10.78 -32.06
CA ASP A 374 -34.43 9.92 -31.75
C ASP A 374 -34.01 8.65 -30.99
N HIS A 375 -32.85 8.64 -30.33
CA HIS A 375 -32.33 7.45 -29.67
C HIS A 375 -33.32 6.94 -28.61
N GLY A 376 -33.87 5.74 -28.80
CA GLY A 376 -34.85 5.13 -27.91
C GLY A 376 -34.20 4.60 -26.62
N PRO A 377 -34.99 4.37 -25.56
CA PRO A 377 -34.51 3.64 -24.38
C PRO A 377 -34.06 2.24 -24.77
N ALA A 378 -33.05 1.72 -24.08
CA ALA A 378 -32.54 0.37 -24.27
C ALA A 378 -33.67 -0.64 -24.04
N GLN A 379 -33.72 -1.69 -24.86
CA GLN A 379 -34.67 -2.79 -24.65
C GLN A 379 -34.39 -3.43 -23.29
N GLY A 380 -35.39 -3.40 -22.41
CA GLY A 380 -35.32 -4.09 -21.13
C GLY A 380 -35.17 -5.60 -21.32
N PRO A 381 -34.67 -6.33 -20.31
CA PRO A 381 -34.63 -7.78 -20.36
C PRO A 381 -36.02 -8.31 -20.71
N ARG A 382 -36.11 -9.15 -21.76
CA ARG A 382 -37.36 -9.85 -22.11
C ARG A 382 -37.86 -10.55 -20.85
N ALA A 383 -39.19 -10.52 -20.61
CA ALA A 383 -39.83 -11.23 -19.52
C ALA A 383 -39.59 -12.74 -19.67
N GLY A 384 -38.47 -13.19 -19.14
CA GLY A 384 -37.98 -14.56 -19.14
C GLY A 384 -37.39 -14.85 -17.77
N ARG A 385 -37.18 -16.14 -17.49
CA ARG A 385 -36.63 -16.64 -16.22
C ARG A 385 -35.44 -15.77 -15.78
N ARG A 386 -35.56 -15.17 -14.58
CA ARG A 386 -34.44 -14.42 -13.97
C ARG A 386 -33.29 -15.41 -13.76
N PRO A 387 -32.08 -15.12 -14.25
CA PRO A 387 -30.94 -16.00 -14.07
C PRO A 387 -30.63 -16.18 -12.58
N SER A 388 -30.23 -17.38 -12.18
CA SER A 388 -29.85 -17.66 -10.79
C SER A 388 -28.51 -16.99 -10.44
N GLY A 389 -28.23 -16.78 -9.15
CA GLY A 389 -26.96 -16.18 -8.70
C GLY A 389 -25.71 -16.91 -9.22
N LEU A 390 -25.75 -18.24 -9.29
CA LEU A 390 -24.66 -19.06 -9.86
C LEU A 390 -24.54 -18.88 -11.39
N GLU A 391 -25.66 -18.75 -12.10
CA GLU A 391 -25.66 -18.42 -13.54
C GLU A 391 -25.07 -17.02 -13.80
N LEU A 392 -25.38 -16.03 -12.94
CA LEU A 392 -24.81 -14.68 -13.02
C LEU A 392 -23.30 -14.68 -12.76
N VAL A 393 -22.83 -15.38 -11.72
CA VAL A 393 -21.39 -15.51 -11.41
C VAL A 393 -20.63 -16.25 -12.51
N SER A 394 -21.20 -17.32 -13.05
CA SER A 394 -20.62 -18.06 -14.18
C SER A 394 -20.50 -17.19 -15.44
N ARG A 395 -21.57 -16.46 -15.78
CA ARG A 395 -21.56 -15.48 -16.89
C ARG A 395 -20.53 -14.39 -16.67
N PHE A 396 -20.39 -13.89 -15.45
CA PHE A 396 -19.37 -12.90 -15.10
C PHE A 396 -17.95 -13.47 -15.27
N ARG A 397 -17.64 -14.61 -14.65
CA ARG A 397 -16.30 -15.25 -14.72
C ARG A 397 -15.88 -15.60 -16.16
N SER A 398 -16.83 -15.95 -17.03
CA SER A 398 -16.55 -16.22 -18.45
C SER A 398 -16.16 -14.98 -19.26
N ASN A 399 -16.51 -13.78 -18.78
CA ASN A 399 -16.43 -12.53 -19.53
C ASN A 399 -15.53 -11.47 -18.91
N ALA A 400 -15.29 -11.56 -17.61
CA ALA A 400 -14.49 -10.63 -16.83
C ALA A 400 -13.00 -10.97 -16.87
N SER A 401 -12.15 -9.99 -16.57
CA SER A 401 -10.73 -10.26 -16.32
C SER A 401 -10.54 -11.20 -15.12
N LYS A 402 -9.43 -11.96 -15.12
CA LYS A 402 -9.07 -12.82 -13.97
C LYS A 402 -8.92 -12.00 -12.68
N ALA A 403 -8.44 -10.76 -12.78
CA ALA A 403 -8.31 -9.85 -11.65
C ALA A 403 -9.68 -9.39 -11.13
N ALA A 404 -10.62 -8.98 -12.00
CA ALA A 404 -12.00 -8.66 -11.60
C ALA A 404 -12.75 -9.88 -11.03
N GLY A 405 -12.48 -11.08 -11.56
CA GLY A 405 -13.02 -12.34 -11.05
C GLY A 405 -12.58 -12.65 -9.62
N ARG A 406 -11.29 -12.45 -9.30
CA ARG A 406 -10.76 -12.58 -7.93
C ARG A 406 -11.25 -11.46 -7.02
N LEU A 407 -11.30 -10.22 -7.52
CA LEU A 407 -11.79 -9.06 -6.77
C LEU A 407 -13.25 -9.26 -6.34
N ALA A 408 -14.12 -9.76 -7.23
CA ALA A 408 -15.50 -10.10 -6.87
C ALA A 408 -15.58 -11.16 -5.75
N GLY A 409 -14.64 -12.10 -5.70
CA GLY A 409 -14.50 -13.08 -4.62
C GLY A 409 -14.18 -12.42 -3.28
N TYR A 410 -13.17 -11.55 -3.24
CA TYR A 410 -12.81 -10.81 -2.02
C TYR A 410 -13.92 -9.84 -1.57
N LEU A 411 -14.56 -9.16 -2.52
CA LEU A 411 -15.69 -8.26 -2.22
C LEU A 411 -16.91 -8.99 -1.65
N ALA A 412 -17.07 -10.29 -1.89
CA ALA A 412 -18.14 -11.08 -1.30
C ALA A 412 -18.01 -11.23 0.23
N ALA A 413 -16.79 -11.09 0.75
CA ALA A 413 -16.47 -11.10 2.18
C ALA A 413 -16.39 -9.67 2.79
N ALA A 414 -16.72 -8.63 2.02
CA ALA A 414 -16.61 -7.24 2.45
C ALA A 414 -17.96 -6.50 2.35
N PRO A 415 -18.22 -5.54 3.24
CA PRO A 415 -19.32 -4.60 3.07
C PRO A 415 -19.08 -3.70 1.86
N LEU A 416 -20.08 -3.61 0.98
CA LEU A 416 -19.92 -2.95 -0.31
C LEU A 416 -20.22 -1.45 -0.22
N SER A 417 -19.32 -0.69 0.42
CA SER A 417 -19.22 0.75 0.18
C SER A 417 -18.02 1.03 -0.71
N LEU A 418 -18.09 2.05 -1.56
CA LEU A 418 -17.02 2.34 -2.51
C LEU A 418 -15.63 2.48 -1.86
N PRO A 419 -15.47 3.17 -0.72
CA PRO A 419 -14.18 3.28 -0.05
C PRO A 419 -13.66 1.93 0.46
N VAL A 420 -14.54 1.06 0.98
CA VAL A 420 -14.17 -0.29 1.43
C VAL A 420 -13.81 -1.18 0.24
N MET A 421 -14.54 -1.09 -0.87
CA MET A 421 -14.21 -1.84 -2.09
C MET A 421 -12.82 -1.43 -2.63
N GLN A 422 -12.49 -0.13 -2.61
CA GLN A 422 -11.16 0.37 -3.00
C GLN A 422 -10.06 -0.04 -2.02
N LEU A 423 -10.38 -0.12 -0.72
CA LEU A 423 -9.46 -0.65 0.27
C LEU A 423 -9.15 -2.12 0.01
N VAL A 424 -10.18 -2.97 -0.10
CA VAL A 424 -10.04 -4.41 -0.37
C VAL A 424 -9.30 -4.64 -1.68
N GLN A 425 -9.57 -3.82 -2.69
CA GLN A 425 -8.82 -3.85 -3.93
C GLN A 425 -7.32 -3.62 -3.71
N ARG A 426 -6.95 -2.56 -2.99
CA ARG A 426 -5.54 -2.19 -2.76
C ARG A 426 -4.79 -3.17 -1.87
N THR A 427 -5.46 -3.80 -0.91
CA THR A 427 -4.83 -4.73 0.03
C THR A 427 -4.74 -6.15 -0.53
N MET A 428 -5.81 -6.64 -1.18
CA MET A 428 -5.87 -8.02 -1.66
C MET A 428 -5.39 -8.20 -3.10
N LEU A 429 -5.46 -7.14 -3.93
CA LEU A 429 -5.06 -7.15 -5.33
C LEU A 429 -4.37 -5.82 -5.72
N PRO A 430 -3.17 -5.53 -5.17
CA PRO A 430 -2.48 -4.25 -5.37
C PRO A 430 -2.18 -3.92 -6.84
N ASP A 431 -2.04 -4.93 -7.70
CA ASP A 431 -1.83 -4.78 -9.15
C ASP A 431 -3.11 -4.48 -9.94
N SER A 432 -4.28 -4.47 -9.29
CA SER A 432 -5.56 -4.16 -9.94
C SER A 432 -5.92 -2.68 -9.82
N GLY A 433 -6.55 -2.13 -10.84
CA GLY A 433 -6.92 -0.72 -10.92
C GLY A 433 -8.43 -0.49 -10.94
N PRO A 434 -8.88 0.77 -11.05
CA PRO A 434 -10.31 1.09 -11.04
C PRO A 434 -11.10 0.40 -12.18
N SER A 435 -10.43 -0.04 -13.26
CA SER A 435 -10.98 -0.86 -14.34
C SER A 435 -11.59 -2.18 -13.85
N GLU A 436 -10.86 -2.94 -13.03
CA GLU A 436 -11.30 -4.23 -12.52
C GLU A 436 -12.47 -4.08 -11.53
N LEU A 437 -12.46 -3.00 -10.74
CA LEU A 437 -13.57 -2.67 -9.84
C LEU A 437 -14.82 -2.24 -10.63
N ALA A 438 -14.64 -1.45 -11.69
CA ALA A 438 -15.73 -1.09 -12.59
C ALA A 438 -16.32 -2.31 -13.33
N GLU A 439 -15.50 -3.30 -13.69
CA GLU A 439 -15.98 -4.59 -14.22
C GLU A 439 -16.96 -5.28 -13.25
N VAL A 440 -16.67 -5.26 -11.95
CA VAL A 440 -17.56 -5.84 -10.92
C VAL A 440 -18.84 -5.00 -10.79
N LEU A 441 -18.74 -3.67 -10.71
CA LEU A 441 -19.91 -2.79 -10.58
C LEU A 441 -20.85 -2.86 -11.80
N LEU A 442 -20.33 -3.12 -13.00
CA LEU A 442 -21.09 -3.21 -14.25
C LEU A 442 -21.52 -4.63 -14.63
N SER A 443 -21.10 -5.64 -13.86
CA SER A 443 -21.39 -7.05 -14.13
C SER A 443 -22.85 -7.46 -13.94
N GLY A 444 -23.64 -6.63 -13.22
CA GLY A 444 -24.96 -6.98 -12.73
C GLY A 444 -24.95 -7.91 -11.50
N LEU A 445 -23.77 -8.21 -10.94
CA LEU A 445 -23.63 -8.92 -9.66
C LEU A 445 -23.99 -8.05 -8.47
N VAL A 446 -23.84 -6.74 -8.61
CA VAL A 446 -24.00 -5.73 -7.56
C VAL A 446 -24.94 -4.63 -8.04
N SER A 447 -25.85 -4.17 -7.18
CA SER A 447 -26.73 -3.03 -7.40
C SER A 447 -26.63 -2.02 -6.26
N ARG A 448 -26.95 -0.75 -6.52
CA ARG A 448 -26.99 0.27 -5.46
C ARG A 448 -28.16 -0.01 -4.51
N ALA A 449 -27.90 0.07 -3.21
CA ALA A 449 -28.94 -0.05 -2.18
C ALA A 449 -29.96 1.09 -2.31
N LYS A 450 -31.21 0.86 -1.88
CA LYS A 450 -32.23 1.90 -1.87
C LYS A 450 -31.99 2.85 -0.69
N ALA A 451 -32.19 4.15 -0.90
CA ALA A 451 -31.95 5.17 0.13
C ALA A 451 -32.81 5.00 1.39
N GLU A 452 -33.96 4.31 1.28
CA GLU A 452 -34.90 4.07 2.38
C GLU A 452 -34.35 3.08 3.43
N ASP A 453 -33.43 2.17 3.05
CA ASP A 453 -32.94 1.11 3.93
C ASP A 453 -31.72 1.53 4.78
N HIS A 454 -31.04 2.64 4.43
CA HIS A 454 -29.75 3.05 5.02
C HIS A 454 -29.61 4.55 5.35
N GLY A 455 -30.72 5.29 5.52
CA GLY A 455 -30.72 6.72 5.90
C GLY A 455 -30.24 7.67 4.79
N GLU A 456 -30.01 8.97 5.11
CA GLU A 456 -29.54 9.98 4.13
C GLU A 456 -28.20 9.58 3.46
N ASP A 457 -27.41 8.71 4.11
CA ASP A 457 -26.16 8.11 3.62
C ASP A 457 -26.34 6.87 2.72
N GLY A 458 -27.57 6.35 2.58
CA GLY A 458 -27.90 5.16 1.80
C GLY A 458 -27.51 5.25 0.31
N ALA A 459 -27.27 6.48 -0.17
CA ALA A 459 -26.72 6.77 -1.47
C ALA A 459 -25.31 6.16 -1.72
N GLN A 460 -24.57 5.72 -0.69
CA GLN A 460 -23.18 5.26 -0.83
C GLN A 460 -22.97 3.73 -0.77
N TRP A 461 -24.05 2.96 -0.59
CA TRP A 461 -23.99 1.51 -0.35
C TRP A 461 -24.44 0.68 -1.57
N TYR A 462 -23.87 -0.51 -1.69
CA TYR A 462 -24.18 -1.49 -2.72
C TYR A 462 -24.56 -2.84 -2.09
N GLU A 463 -25.29 -3.65 -2.84
CA GLU A 463 -25.79 -4.98 -2.44
C GLU A 463 -25.57 -5.99 -3.56
N PHE A 464 -25.29 -7.25 -3.21
CA PHE A 464 -25.23 -8.33 -4.18
C PHE A 464 -26.63 -8.76 -4.63
N ALA A 465 -26.76 -9.15 -5.90
CA ALA A 465 -27.97 -9.81 -6.37
C ALA A 465 -28.20 -11.14 -5.63
N PRO A 466 -29.46 -11.59 -5.46
CA PRO A 466 -29.76 -12.79 -4.68
C PRO A 466 -28.99 -14.04 -5.15
N GLY A 467 -28.31 -14.74 -4.22
CA GLY A 467 -27.55 -15.96 -4.49
C GLY A 467 -26.16 -15.75 -5.10
N VAL A 468 -25.75 -14.50 -5.38
CA VAL A 468 -24.43 -14.18 -5.95
C VAL A 468 -23.33 -14.21 -4.90
N GLN A 469 -23.59 -13.64 -3.72
CA GLN A 469 -22.62 -13.56 -2.63
C GLN A 469 -22.19 -14.97 -2.18
N GLU A 470 -23.14 -15.90 -2.04
CA GLU A 470 -22.87 -17.30 -1.66
C GLU A 470 -22.07 -18.04 -2.75
N ALA A 471 -22.35 -17.77 -4.02
CA ALA A 471 -21.62 -18.38 -5.13
C ALA A 471 -20.18 -17.84 -5.26
N LEU A 472 -19.95 -16.58 -4.88
CA LEU A 472 -18.63 -15.94 -4.86
C LEU A 472 -17.79 -16.30 -3.63
N LEU A 473 -18.43 -16.57 -2.47
CA LEU A 473 -17.76 -17.05 -1.25
C LEU A 473 -17.32 -18.53 -1.35
N SER A 474 -17.99 -19.36 -2.17
CA SER A 474 -17.74 -20.81 -2.24
C SER A 474 -16.31 -21.26 -2.57
N PRO A 475 -15.55 -20.58 -3.45
CA PRO A 475 -14.16 -20.94 -3.77
C PRO A 475 -13.13 -20.13 -2.98
N LEU A 476 -13.54 -19.23 -2.06
CA LEU A 476 -12.63 -18.39 -1.28
C LEU A 476 -12.15 -19.16 -0.04
N GLY A 477 -10.84 -19.19 0.20
CA GLY A 477 -10.26 -19.86 1.37
C GLY A 477 -10.56 -19.12 2.68
N ARG A 478 -10.53 -19.83 3.82
CA ARG A 478 -10.75 -19.24 5.16
C ARG A 478 -9.77 -18.11 5.45
N ASP A 479 -8.49 -18.29 5.12
CA ASP A 479 -7.43 -17.30 5.36
C ASP A 479 -7.61 -16.03 4.52
N GLU A 480 -8.08 -16.17 3.27
CA GLU A 480 -8.35 -15.05 2.35
C GLU A 480 -9.57 -14.23 2.78
N ALA A 481 -10.66 -14.88 3.21
CA ALA A 481 -11.85 -14.21 3.74
C ALA A 481 -11.57 -13.46 5.04
N MET A 482 -10.74 -14.04 5.92
CA MET A 482 -10.32 -13.42 7.18
C MET A 482 -9.41 -12.20 6.97
N LEU A 483 -8.53 -12.23 5.96
CA LEU A 483 -7.68 -11.09 5.62
C LEU A 483 -8.50 -9.88 5.11
N VAL A 484 -9.55 -10.14 4.31
CA VAL A 484 -10.51 -9.10 3.88
C VAL A 484 -11.20 -8.44 5.07
N LEU A 485 -11.72 -9.24 6.01
CA LEU A 485 -12.41 -8.73 7.20
C LEU A 485 -11.47 -7.94 8.12
N LYS A 486 -10.21 -8.37 8.28
CA LYS A 486 -9.19 -7.65 9.06
C LYS A 486 -8.96 -6.24 8.51
N HIS A 487 -8.73 -6.11 7.21
CA HIS A 487 -8.49 -4.80 6.60
C HIS A 487 -9.73 -3.89 6.65
N CYS A 488 -10.93 -4.45 6.47
CA CYS A 488 -12.17 -3.70 6.65
C CYS A 488 -12.31 -3.15 8.08
N SER A 489 -11.92 -3.92 9.10
CA SER A 489 -11.93 -3.49 10.50
C SER A 489 -10.91 -2.38 10.80
N GLU A 490 -9.68 -2.47 10.28
CA GLU A 490 -8.65 -1.43 10.39
C GLU A 490 -9.13 -0.09 9.78
N TYR A 491 -9.85 -0.15 8.66
CA TYR A 491 -10.41 1.03 8.01
C TYR A 491 -11.55 1.70 8.79
N ILE A 492 -12.40 0.91 9.45
CA ILE A 492 -13.47 1.44 10.30
C ILE A 492 -12.89 2.14 11.54
N GLU A 493 -11.89 1.54 12.19
CA GLU A 493 -11.19 2.13 13.34
C GLU A 493 -10.52 3.46 12.99
N TYR A 494 -9.95 3.54 11.79
CA TYR A 494 -9.31 4.76 11.29
C TYR A 494 -10.32 5.87 10.95
N ARG A 495 -11.48 5.55 10.36
CA ARG A 495 -12.41 6.57 9.84
C ARG A 495 -13.52 7.00 10.81
N PHE A 496 -14.00 6.09 11.66
CA PHE A 496 -15.12 6.36 12.59
C PHE A 496 -14.68 6.46 14.05
N GLY A 497 -13.37 6.33 14.32
CA GLY A 497 -12.79 6.42 15.65
C GLY A 497 -13.11 5.20 16.52
N ARG A 498 -12.52 5.16 17.72
CA ARG A 498 -12.62 4.02 18.66
C ARG A 498 -13.92 4.02 19.50
N GLY A 499 -14.95 4.77 19.11
CA GLY A 499 -16.08 5.13 19.97
C GLY A 499 -17.44 4.66 19.46
N GLY A 500 -17.71 3.35 19.47
CA GLY A 500 -19.04 2.79 19.20
C GLY A 500 -19.01 1.27 18.98
N PRO A 501 -20.10 0.53 19.27
CA PRO A 501 -20.14 -0.93 19.20
C PRO A 501 -20.04 -1.40 17.74
N ASN A 502 -18.82 -1.69 17.30
CA ASN A 502 -18.49 -2.21 15.98
C ASN A 502 -18.72 -3.72 15.94
N PHE A 503 -19.83 -4.19 15.37
CA PHE A 503 -20.15 -5.62 15.24
C PHE A 503 -19.10 -6.44 14.43
N PRO A 504 -18.40 -5.91 13.40
CA PRO A 504 -17.27 -6.61 12.78
C PRO A 504 -16.03 -6.67 13.68
N ALA A 505 -15.81 -5.65 14.51
CA ALA A 505 -14.78 -5.67 15.54
C ALA A 505 -15.14 -6.64 16.68
N LEU A 506 -16.42 -6.96 16.85
CA LEU A 506 -16.92 -8.00 17.76
C LEU A 506 -16.73 -9.41 17.17
N ALA A 507 -16.90 -9.59 15.86
CA ALA A 507 -16.48 -10.80 15.13
C ALA A 507 -14.94 -10.97 15.16
N LEU A 508 -14.18 -9.86 15.02
CA LEU A 508 -12.72 -9.83 15.16
C LEU A 508 -12.26 -9.96 16.62
N ALA A 509 -13.07 -9.62 17.61
CA ALA A 509 -12.80 -9.76 19.05
C ALA A 509 -13.31 -11.09 19.66
N GLN A 510 -14.15 -11.82 18.92
CA GLN A 510 -14.48 -13.21 19.22
C GLN A 510 -13.53 -14.20 18.50
N LEU A 511 -12.96 -13.81 17.35
CA LEU A 511 -11.91 -14.57 16.63
C LEU A 511 -10.48 -14.15 17.01
N GLY A 512 -10.30 -12.93 17.47
CA GLY A 512 -9.11 -12.45 18.15
C GLY A 512 -9.37 -12.55 19.64
N ASP A 513 -8.81 -13.57 20.28
CA ASP A 513 -8.32 -13.38 21.63
C ASP A 513 -9.38 -13.09 22.70
N GLY A 514 -10.29 -14.05 22.92
CA GLY A 514 -11.18 -14.15 24.09
C GLY A 514 -10.53 -13.72 25.42
N GLY A 515 -10.63 -12.46 25.76
CA GLY A 515 -9.89 -11.81 26.84
C GLY A 515 -10.78 -10.97 27.74
N SER A 516 -11.84 -11.57 28.30
CA SER A 516 -12.60 -11.15 29.49
C SER A 516 -12.47 -9.68 29.91
N GLY A 517 -13.33 -8.83 29.38
CA GLY A 517 -13.87 -7.70 30.15
C GLY A 517 -15.02 -8.22 31.01
N ARG A 518 -14.96 -7.95 32.32
CA ARG A 518 -15.97 -8.37 33.32
C ARG A 518 -17.40 -7.92 32.97
N PRO A 519 -18.43 -8.61 33.52
CA PRO A 519 -19.83 -8.22 33.39
C PRO A 519 -20.08 -6.89 34.10
N TYR A 520 -20.83 -5.99 33.47
CA TYR A 520 -21.50 -4.91 34.19
C TYR A 520 -22.64 -5.52 35.02
N PRO A 521 -22.76 -5.17 36.32
CA PRO A 521 -23.83 -5.69 37.16
C PRO A 521 -25.17 -5.00 36.81
N PRO A 522 -26.31 -5.68 37.03
CA PRO A 522 -27.61 -5.09 36.76
C PRO A 522 -28.03 -4.14 37.89
N GLY A 523 -28.29 -2.88 37.53
CA GLY A 523 -29.29 -2.02 38.15
C GLY A 523 -28.87 -1.15 39.35
N THR A 524 -28.67 0.15 39.10
CA THR A 524 -29.14 1.25 39.97
C THR A 524 -29.40 2.51 39.11
N GLY A 525 -30.61 3.09 39.18
CA GLY A 525 -30.89 4.48 38.73
C GLY A 525 -30.14 5.48 39.63
N TYR A 526 -29.99 6.78 39.35
CA TYR A 526 -30.80 7.77 38.63
C TYR A 526 -29.89 8.99 38.27
N ALA A 527 -30.36 9.80 37.31
CA ALA A 527 -30.32 11.27 37.19
C ALA A 527 -29.15 12.14 37.74
N GLY A 528 -28.76 13.12 36.91
CA GLY A 528 -28.00 14.34 37.24
C GLY A 528 -26.48 14.12 37.27
N GLU A 529 -25.60 14.87 36.61
CA GLU A 529 -25.62 16.24 36.10
C GLU A 529 -24.71 16.36 34.88
N ASN A 530 -24.93 17.43 34.12
CA ASN A 530 -24.33 17.71 32.82
C ASN A 530 -22.80 17.71 32.80
N GLY A 531 -22.27 17.05 31.76
CA GLY A 531 -20.88 17.14 31.31
C GLY A 531 -20.75 16.68 29.86
N ASP A 532 -21.46 17.36 28.95
CA ASP A 532 -21.13 17.58 27.53
C ASP A 532 -20.26 16.51 26.81
N ASN A 533 -20.78 15.30 26.63
CA ASN A 533 -20.23 14.33 25.67
C ASN A 533 -21.03 14.39 24.38
N GLY A 534 -20.64 15.31 23.50
CA GLY A 534 -21.23 15.38 22.17
C GLY A 534 -20.96 14.12 21.34
N GLY A 535 -22.00 13.71 20.60
CA GLY A 535 -22.02 12.89 19.37
C GLY A 535 -20.94 11.83 19.16
N ALA A 536 -21.18 10.60 19.59
CA ALA A 536 -20.54 9.40 19.06
C ALA A 536 -21.34 8.91 17.83
N THR A 537 -20.71 8.87 16.66
CA THR A 537 -21.28 8.40 15.40
C THR A 537 -21.39 6.86 15.40
N LEU A 538 -22.63 6.35 15.32
CA LEU A 538 -22.92 4.91 15.23
C LEU A 538 -22.39 4.31 13.92
N VAL A 539 -21.90 3.07 14.03
CA VAL A 539 -21.31 2.29 12.93
C VAL A 539 -22.42 1.82 11.99
N PRO A 540 -22.28 1.91 10.65
CA PRO A 540 -23.32 1.46 9.72
C PRO A 540 -23.61 -0.05 9.82
N GLN A 541 -24.89 -0.41 9.94
CA GLN A 541 -25.44 -1.77 10.03
C GLN A 541 -24.92 -2.79 8.98
N PRO A 542 -24.62 -2.43 7.71
CA PRO A 542 -24.16 -3.38 6.68
C PRO A 542 -22.84 -4.10 7.02
N PHE A 543 -22.00 -3.48 7.86
CA PHE A 543 -20.75 -4.09 8.30
C PHE A 543 -20.99 -5.32 9.19
N ALA A 544 -22.04 -5.29 10.03
CA ALA A 544 -22.39 -6.36 10.97
C ALA A 544 -22.92 -7.63 10.25
N GLU A 545 -23.78 -7.41 9.25
CA GLU A 545 -24.51 -8.48 8.56
C GLU A 545 -23.60 -9.29 7.63
N VAL A 546 -22.64 -8.63 6.97
CA VAL A 546 -21.66 -9.32 6.11
C VAL A 546 -20.70 -10.16 6.96
N ALA A 547 -20.27 -9.67 8.13
CA ALA A 547 -19.45 -10.44 9.06
C ALA A 547 -20.18 -11.69 9.58
N ALA A 548 -21.47 -11.57 9.96
CA ALA A 548 -22.27 -12.70 10.43
C ALA A 548 -22.48 -13.80 9.37
N ARG A 549 -22.78 -13.42 8.12
CA ARG A 549 -23.02 -14.39 7.02
C ARG A 549 -21.76 -15.13 6.57
N VAL A 550 -20.60 -14.49 6.64
CA VAL A 550 -19.31 -15.17 6.40
C VAL A 550 -19.05 -16.22 7.49
N LEU A 551 -19.46 -15.97 8.74
CA LEU A 551 -19.30 -16.91 9.86
C LEU A 551 -20.27 -18.11 9.79
N GLU A 552 -21.53 -17.89 9.41
CA GLU A 552 -22.55 -18.95 9.29
C GLU A 552 -22.22 -20.00 8.21
N ARG A 553 -21.56 -19.59 7.11
CA ARG A 553 -21.23 -20.51 6.01
C ARG A 553 -20.16 -21.53 6.37
N PHE A 554 -19.20 -21.16 7.22
CA PHE A 554 -18.10 -22.05 7.59
C PHE A 554 -18.42 -22.95 8.80
N MET A 555 -19.68 -22.97 9.30
CA MET A 555 -20.18 -23.94 10.27
C MET A 555 -21.69 -24.27 10.13
N PRO A 556 -22.06 -25.49 9.69
CA PRO A 556 -23.33 -26.09 10.08
C PRO A 556 -23.21 -27.51 10.69
N LEU A 557 -23.98 -27.73 11.76
CA LEU A 557 -24.32 -28.97 12.49
C LEU A 557 -25.44 -29.78 11.76
N PRO A 558 -26.05 -30.85 12.34
CA PRO A 558 -25.58 -32.17 12.80
C PRO A 558 -26.38 -33.32 12.10
N GLU A 559 -26.25 -34.60 12.53
CA GLU A 559 -27.38 -35.52 12.90
C GLU A 559 -27.15 -37.06 12.76
N GLN A 560 -27.00 -37.72 13.93
CA GLN A 560 -27.58 -39.01 14.41
C GLN A 560 -27.21 -40.41 13.82
N PHE A 561 -27.28 -41.41 14.73
CA PHE A 561 -27.13 -42.88 14.61
C PHE A 561 -25.65 -43.39 14.64
N ALA A 562 -25.21 -44.39 15.41
CA ALA A 562 -25.84 -45.34 16.33
C ALA A 562 -24.77 -46.00 17.26
N LEU A 563 -25.28 -46.77 18.21
CA LEU A 563 -24.69 -47.46 19.36
C LEU A 563 -23.53 -48.48 19.12
N TYR A 564 -23.03 -48.97 20.27
CA TYR A 564 -22.13 -50.12 20.57
C TYR A 564 -20.66 -49.72 20.82
N GLY A 565 -20.01 -50.02 21.95
CA GLY A 565 -20.25 -51.00 23.01
C GLY A 565 -19.08 -51.99 23.02
N GLY A 566 -18.27 -52.01 24.09
CA GLY A 566 -17.22 -53.02 24.25
C GLY A 566 -16.25 -52.74 25.39
N ARG A 567 -16.46 -53.41 26.53
CA ARG A 567 -15.54 -53.47 27.68
C ARG A 567 -14.34 -54.37 27.39
N GLY A 568 -13.19 -54.07 28.00
CA GLY A 568 -12.43 -55.10 28.74
C GLY A 568 -10.90 -54.97 28.80
N ARG A 569 -10.40 -54.97 30.06
CA ARG A 569 -9.07 -55.38 30.59
C ARG A 569 -7.94 -54.34 30.66
N ASP A 570 -7.04 -54.32 31.65
CA ASP A 570 -6.97 -54.73 33.08
C ASP A 570 -5.56 -54.29 33.58
N ASP A 571 -5.38 -54.28 34.91
CA ASP A 571 -4.39 -53.59 35.76
C ASP A 571 -2.87 -53.93 35.69
N LEU A 572 -2.04 -52.98 36.17
CA LEU A 572 -0.71 -53.15 36.80
C LEU A 572 -0.60 -52.25 38.06
N PRO A 573 0.17 -52.66 39.11
CA PRO A 573 -0.03 -52.18 40.49
C PRO A 573 0.83 -50.95 40.84
N GLY A 574 0.18 -49.89 41.32
CA GLY A 574 0.82 -48.67 41.87
C GLY A 574 0.45 -47.38 41.14
N GLY A 575 -0.04 -47.49 39.91
CA GLY A 575 -0.72 -46.39 39.22
C GLY A 575 -2.08 -46.17 39.86
N ARG A 576 -2.46 -44.90 40.07
CA ARG A 576 -3.89 -44.60 40.23
C ARG A 576 -4.58 -45.16 38.98
N PRO A 577 -5.69 -45.90 39.10
CA PRO A 577 -6.38 -46.42 37.93
C PRO A 577 -6.77 -45.22 37.06
N THR A 578 -6.20 -45.14 35.86
CA THR A 578 -6.46 -44.05 34.92
C THR A 578 -7.97 -43.97 34.69
N HIS A 579 -8.54 -42.80 34.90
CA HIS A 579 -9.98 -42.60 34.78
C HIS A 579 -10.46 -43.08 33.39
N ALA A 580 -11.56 -43.85 33.33
CA ALA A 580 -12.04 -44.41 32.05
C ALA A 580 -12.30 -43.32 30.99
N ALA A 581 -12.65 -42.11 31.44
CA ALA A 581 -12.79 -40.95 30.56
C ALA A 581 -11.46 -40.51 29.91
N VAL A 582 -10.34 -40.57 30.64
CA VAL A 582 -9.01 -40.23 30.11
C VAL A 582 -8.58 -41.19 29.01
N ILE A 583 -8.77 -42.50 29.20
CA ILE A 583 -8.43 -43.51 28.18
C ILE A 583 -9.22 -43.27 26.89
N ARG A 584 -10.52 -42.99 27.02
CA ARG A 584 -11.41 -42.73 25.89
C ARG A 584 -11.09 -41.40 25.20
N ALA A 585 -10.77 -40.35 25.97
CA ALA A 585 -10.36 -39.06 25.43
C ALA A 585 -9.01 -39.14 24.69
N ARG A 586 -8.03 -39.89 25.20
CA ARG A 586 -6.76 -40.15 24.51
C ARG A 586 -6.98 -40.88 23.17
N THR A 587 -7.92 -41.82 23.13
CA THR A 587 -8.29 -42.52 21.90
C THR A 587 -8.89 -41.56 20.86
N LEU A 588 -9.83 -40.71 21.29
CA LEU A 588 -10.43 -39.67 20.44
C LEU A 588 -9.41 -38.62 19.96
N ALA A 589 -8.50 -38.19 20.83
CA ALA A 589 -7.41 -37.30 20.45
C ALA A 589 -6.45 -37.95 19.44
N GLY A 590 -6.21 -39.26 19.55
CA GLY A 590 -5.43 -40.02 18.57
C GLY A 590 -6.13 -40.17 17.21
N GLN A 591 -7.46 -40.28 17.19
CA GLN A 591 -8.27 -40.28 15.96
C GLN A 591 -8.27 -38.90 15.29
N PHE A 592 -8.35 -37.82 16.07
CA PHE A 592 -8.11 -36.47 15.57
C PHE A 592 -6.72 -36.35 14.91
N ASP A 593 -5.67 -36.90 15.54
CA ASP A 593 -4.31 -36.85 15.00
C ASP A 593 -4.16 -37.63 13.68
N SER A 594 -4.95 -38.67 13.42
CA SER A 594 -4.92 -39.44 12.16
C SER A 594 -5.84 -38.89 11.07
N ASP A 595 -7.06 -38.49 11.44
CA ASP A 595 -8.15 -38.24 10.50
C ASP A 595 -8.43 -36.73 10.33
N GLY A 596 -7.88 -35.88 11.20
CA GLY A 596 -8.02 -34.41 11.16
C GLY A 596 -9.41 -33.89 11.52
N MET A 597 -10.30 -34.74 12.01
CA MET A 597 -11.68 -34.42 12.33
C MET A 597 -11.77 -33.71 13.68
N VAL A 598 -12.04 -32.40 13.67
CA VAL A 598 -12.14 -31.57 14.90
C VAL A 598 -13.24 -32.06 15.84
N GLN A 599 -14.23 -32.79 15.34
CA GLN A 599 -15.32 -33.36 16.13
C GLN A 599 -14.80 -34.35 17.19
N ASP A 600 -13.80 -35.17 16.89
CA ASP A 600 -13.27 -36.14 17.85
C ASP A 600 -12.62 -35.43 19.05
N LEU A 601 -11.98 -34.29 18.79
CA LEU A 601 -11.38 -33.44 19.82
C LEU A 601 -12.44 -32.70 20.66
N ILE A 602 -13.54 -32.23 20.04
CA ILE A 602 -14.69 -31.67 20.75
C ILE A 602 -15.32 -32.73 21.66
N ASP A 603 -15.50 -33.95 21.17
CA ASP A 603 -16.09 -35.06 21.90
C ASP A 603 -15.20 -35.49 23.07
N ALA A 604 -13.88 -35.49 22.89
CA ALA A 604 -12.90 -35.71 23.95
C ALA A 604 -13.01 -34.65 25.06
N VAL A 605 -13.11 -33.36 24.67
CA VAL A 605 -13.27 -32.24 25.61
C VAL A 605 -14.58 -32.32 26.38
N GLN A 606 -15.70 -32.63 25.73
CA GLN A 606 -17.00 -32.75 26.40
C GLN A 606 -17.04 -33.93 27.38
N LEU A 607 -16.42 -35.05 26.99
CA LEU A 607 -16.33 -36.24 27.84
C LEU A 607 -15.48 -35.99 29.09
N LEU A 608 -14.36 -35.28 28.95
CA LEU A 608 -13.51 -34.89 30.08
C LEU A 608 -14.17 -33.80 30.95
N ARG A 609 -14.82 -32.81 30.34
CA ARG A 609 -15.59 -31.77 31.06
C ARG A 609 -16.66 -32.41 31.95
N GLY A 610 -17.46 -33.31 31.39
CA GLY A 610 -18.47 -34.06 32.14
C GLY A 610 -17.86 -34.88 33.29
N ALA A 611 -16.73 -35.55 33.08
CA ALA A 611 -16.05 -36.31 34.14
C ALA A 611 -15.54 -35.40 35.27
N THR A 612 -14.95 -34.24 34.94
CA THR A 612 -14.44 -33.28 35.93
C THR A 612 -15.54 -32.60 36.74
N GLU A 613 -16.74 -32.38 36.18
CA GLU A 613 -17.89 -31.81 36.89
C GLU A 613 -18.49 -32.75 37.96
N HIS A 614 -18.37 -34.06 37.76
CA HIS A 614 -18.91 -35.08 38.66
C HIS A 614 -17.90 -35.54 39.73
N GLU A 615 -16.68 -35.02 39.68
CA GLU A 615 -15.63 -35.34 40.64
C GLU A 615 -15.88 -34.68 42.01
N ARG A 616 -15.85 -35.46 43.09
CA ARG A 616 -15.97 -34.96 44.47
C ARG A 616 -14.93 -35.60 45.39
N PRO A 617 -14.06 -34.80 46.07
CA PRO A 617 -13.89 -33.35 45.93
C PRO A 617 -13.24 -32.98 44.58
N ALA A 618 -13.52 -31.78 44.06
CA ALA A 618 -12.94 -31.30 42.80
C ALA A 618 -11.41 -31.23 42.90
N GLY A 619 -10.70 -31.80 41.92
CA GLY A 619 -9.23 -31.84 41.86
C GLY A 619 -8.60 -33.01 42.61
N ALA A 620 -9.35 -34.08 42.90
CA ALA A 620 -8.83 -35.28 43.55
C ALA A 620 -7.93 -36.13 42.62
N ASP A 621 -8.21 -36.09 41.32
CA ASP A 621 -7.53 -36.78 40.24
C ASP A 621 -6.80 -35.78 39.32
N PRO A 622 -5.50 -35.55 39.55
CA PRO A 622 -4.72 -34.61 38.76
C PRO A 622 -4.50 -35.09 37.31
N GLU A 623 -4.53 -36.39 37.02
CA GLU A 623 -4.37 -36.92 35.66
C GLU A 623 -5.58 -36.53 34.81
N LEU A 624 -6.79 -36.65 35.37
CA LEU A 624 -8.04 -36.24 34.72
C LEU A 624 -8.03 -34.76 34.32
N TRP A 625 -7.65 -33.87 35.25
CA TRP A 625 -7.60 -32.43 34.99
C TRP A 625 -6.48 -32.02 34.03
N ALA A 626 -5.32 -32.72 34.07
CA ALA A 626 -4.20 -32.45 33.15
C ALA A 626 -4.52 -32.86 31.71
N GLU A 627 -5.21 -33.99 31.53
CA GLU A 627 -5.67 -34.45 30.23
C GLU A 627 -6.81 -33.58 29.69
N TYR A 628 -7.70 -33.11 30.58
CA TYR A 628 -8.71 -32.12 30.21
C TYR A 628 -8.06 -30.82 29.72
N ALA A 629 -7.10 -30.28 30.47
CA ALA A 629 -6.35 -29.10 30.05
C ALA A 629 -5.61 -29.32 28.71
N THR A 630 -5.02 -30.50 28.50
CA THR A 630 -4.32 -30.84 27.25
C THR A 630 -5.29 -30.90 26.06
N CYS A 631 -6.45 -31.52 26.21
CA CYS A 631 -7.45 -31.60 25.14
C CYS A 631 -8.08 -30.23 24.83
N VAL A 632 -8.38 -29.43 25.85
CA VAL A 632 -8.89 -28.05 25.66
C VAL A 632 -7.83 -27.17 25.01
N LEU A 633 -6.56 -27.32 25.38
CA LEU A 633 -5.45 -26.61 24.73
C LEU A 633 -5.33 -27.00 23.25
N ARG A 634 -5.37 -28.29 22.92
CA ARG A 634 -5.40 -28.75 21.52
C ARG A 634 -6.62 -28.19 20.78
N LEU A 635 -7.78 -28.12 21.43
CA LEU A 635 -8.99 -27.54 20.81
C LEU A 635 -8.82 -26.04 20.56
N TRP A 636 -8.18 -25.31 21.47
CA TRP A 636 -7.78 -23.92 21.28
C TRP A 636 -6.79 -23.74 20.12
N GLU A 637 -5.84 -24.65 19.92
CA GLU A 637 -4.92 -24.59 18.77
C GLU A 637 -5.67 -24.66 17.43
N VAL A 638 -6.80 -25.37 17.38
CA VAL A 638 -7.63 -25.56 16.19
C VAL A 638 -8.69 -24.45 15.99
N GLN A 639 -9.39 -24.07 17.07
CA GLN A 639 -10.53 -23.15 17.02
C GLN A 639 -10.15 -21.71 17.39
N GLY A 640 -9.06 -21.51 18.13
CA GLY A 640 -8.71 -20.25 18.75
C GLY A 640 -9.67 -19.86 19.88
N GLY A 641 -9.65 -18.59 20.27
CA GLY A 641 -10.57 -18.05 21.27
C GLY A 641 -10.07 -18.23 22.70
N ALA A 642 -9.81 -17.13 23.40
CA ALA A 642 -9.18 -17.21 24.71
C ALA A 642 -10.14 -17.53 25.88
N ASP A 643 -11.41 -17.84 25.60
CA ASP A 643 -12.25 -18.62 26.53
C ASP A 643 -11.73 -20.06 26.69
N LEU A 644 -11.39 -20.73 25.59
CA LEU A 644 -10.80 -22.08 25.63
C LEU A 644 -9.42 -22.05 26.29
N LEU A 645 -8.62 -21.01 26.02
CA LEU A 645 -7.33 -20.85 26.68
C LEU A 645 -7.46 -20.60 28.19
N ARG A 646 -8.44 -19.77 28.61
CA ARG A 646 -8.78 -19.61 30.04
C ARG A 646 -9.27 -20.91 30.65
N GLU A 647 -10.10 -21.65 29.94
CA GLU A 647 -10.61 -22.95 30.37
C GLU A 647 -9.44 -23.93 30.58
N ALA A 648 -8.53 -24.04 29.62
CA ALA A 648 -7.31 -24.84 29.74
C ALA A 648 -6.42 -24.39 30.91
N GLU A 649 -6.27 -23.08 31.13
CA GLU A 649 -5.49 -22.53 32.25
C GLU A 649 -6.11 -22.92 33.59
N THR A 650 -7.42 -22.75 33.75
CA THR A 650 -8.13 -23.14 34.99
C THR A 650 -8.09 -24.65 35.23
N ALA A 651 -8.19 -25.47 34.19
CA ALA A 651 -8.09 -26.92 34.30
C ALA A 651 -6.67 -27.35 34.70
N ALA A 652 -5.63 -26.74 34.11
CA ALA A 652 -4.25 -27.04 34.44
C ALA A 652 -3.86 -26.57 35.84
N GLU A 653 -4.35 -25.41 36.29
CA GLU A 653 -4.12 -24.93 37.67
C GLU A 653 -4.77 -25.85 38.71
N ARG A 654 -5.94 -26.41 38.40
CA ARG A 654 -6.60 -27.42 39.25
C ARG A 654 -5.85 -28.75 39.30
N ALA A 655 -5.26 -29.18 38.18
CA ALA A 655 -4.41 -30.38 38.16
C ALA A 655 -3.18 -30.24 39.09
N VAL A 656 -2.52 -29.07 39.05
CA VAL A 656 -1.28 -28.82 39.81
C VAL A 656 -1.53 -28.49 41.28
N ALA A 657 -2.77 -28.15 41.67
CA ALA A 657 -3.14 -27.91 43.07
C ALA A 657 -2.94 -29.15 43.96
N HIS A 658 -2.88 -30.34 43.37
CA HIS A 658 -2.63 -31.58 44.12
C HIS A 658 -1.14 -31.74 44.47
N PRO A 659 -0.74 -31.94 45.75
CA PRO A 659 0.67 -31.95 46.17
C PRO A 659 1.57 -33.02 45.52
N ARG A 660 0.98 -34.04 44.89
CA ARG A 660 1.70 -35.15 44.22
C ARG A 660 1.68 -35.06 42.69
N ALA A 661 1.12 -34.00 42.11
CA ALA A 661 1.01 -33.78 40.66
C ALA A 661 2.32 -33.25 40.06
N LEU A 662 3.39 -34.05 40.12
CA LEU A 662 4.71 -33.64 39.60
C LEU A 662 4.77 -33.72 38.07
N ARG A 663 4.21 -34.77 37.45
CA ARG A 663 4.25 -34.98 36.00
C ARG A 663 3.27 -34.07 35.26
N GLU A 664 2.11 -33.87 35.85
CA GLU A 664 0.98 -33.12 35.34
C GLU A 664 1.26 -31.60 35.24
N ARG A 665 2.29 -31.11 35.95
CA ARG A 665 2.81 -29.74 35.79
C ARG A 665 3.27 -29.42 34.37
N ALA A 666 3.64 -30.43 33.58
CA ALA A 666 3.93 -30.26 32.16
C ALA A 666 2.71 -29.74 31.37
N ALA A 667 1.48 -30.13 31.75
CA ALA A 667 0.26 -29.64 31.11
C ALA A 667 0.07 -28.13 31.38
N LEU A 668 0.30 -27.68 32.62
CA LEU A 668 0.29 -26.25 32.96
C LEU A 668 1.39 -25.49 32.21
N ALA A 669 2.59 -26.05 32.13
CA ALA A 669 3.69 -25.43 31.40
C ALA A 669 3.38 -25.25 29.89
N ARG A 670 2.75 -26.25 29.26
CA ARG A 670 2.26 -26.17 27.87
C ARG A 670 1.19 -25.08 27.69
N VAL A 671 0.21 -25.02 28.59
CA VAL A 671 -0.84 -23.98 28.55
C VAL A 671 -0.25 -22.58 28.75
N LEU A 672 0.67 -22.40 29.71
CA LEU A 672 1.35 -21.12 29.93
C LEU A 672 2.20 -20.70 28.74
N HIS A 673 2.86 -21.65 28.07
CA HIS A 673 3.60 -21.38 26.84
C HIS A 673 2.67 -20.92 25.72
N ALA A 674 1.54 -21.59 25.52
CA ALA A 674 0.50 -21.18 24.58
C ALA A 674 -0.06 -19.78 24.91
N ALA A 675 -0.38 -19.51 26.18
CA ALA A 675 -0.82 -18.20 26.62
C ALA A 675 0.23 -17.09 26.44
N ALA A 676 1.52 -17.43 26.54
CA ALA A 676 2.59 -16.50 26.21
C ALA A 676 2.64 -16.19 24.71
N THR A 677 2.44 -17.20 23.86
CA THR A 677 2.37 -16.97 22.41
C THR A 677 1.19 -16.10 22.01
N ASP A 678 0.04 -16.28 22.67
CA ASP A 678 -1.17 -15.48 22.54
C ASP A 678 -0.94 -14.01 22.97
N ARG A 679 -0.40 -13.77 24.18
CA ARG A 679 -0.04 -12.41 24.64
C ARG A 679 0.98 -11.72 23.74
N ARG A 680 1.95 -12.47 23.20
CA ARG A 680 2.91 -11.95 22.23
C ARG A 680 2.21 -11.48 20.96
N ARG A 681 1.21 -12.22 20.44
CA ARG A 681 0.41 -11.81 19.27
C ARG A 681 -0.39 -10.53 19.54
N ARG A 682 -0.86 -10.31 20.77
CA ARG A 682 -1.50 -9.06 21.24
C ARG A 682 -0.53 -7.88 21.46
N GLY A 683 0.77 -8.09 21.27
CA GLY A 683 1.80 -7.06 21.50
C GLY A 683 2.26 -6.89 22.95
N ASP A 684 1.75 -7.69 23.90
CA ASP A 684 2.20 -7.66 25.30
C ASP A 684 3.47 -8.50 25.50
N ARG A 685 4.62 -7.90 25.14
CA ARG A 685 5.93 -8.55 25.27
C ARG A 685 6.31 -8.87 26.71
N ARG A 686 5.95 -8.01 27.67
CA ARG A 686 6.31 -8.18 29.08
C ARG A 686 5.50 -9.30 29.73
N GLY A 687 4.18 -9.31 29.53
CA GLY A 687 3.32 -10.37 30.04
C GLY A 687 3.59 -11.74 29.42
N ALA A 688 3.98 -11.79 28.14
CA ALA A 688 4.43 -13.03 27.50
C ALA A 688 5.70 -13.59 28.14
N LEU A 689 6.67 -12.72 28.46
CA LEU A 689 7.94 -13.14 29.06
C LEU A 689 7.76 -13.63 30.51
N ASP A 690 6.87 -13.02 31.29
CA ASP A 690 6.56 -13.48 32.65
C ASP A 690 5.85 -14.86 32.65
N LEU A 691 4.95 -15.11 31.69
CA LEU A 691 4.33 -16.41 31.50
C LEU A 691 5.34 -17.49 31.13
N LEU A 692 6.27 -17.21 30.22
CA LEU A 692 7.30 -18.18 29.83
C LEU A 692 8.23 -18.53 30.99
N ARG A 693 8.58 -17.56 31.86
CA ARG A 693 9.35 -17.80 33.09
C ARG A 693 8.60 -18.71 34.06
N ARG A 694 7.28 -18.53 34.19
CA ARG A 694 6.43 -19.43 34.98
C ARG A 694 6.41 -20.83 34.35
N ALA A 695 6.26 -20.93 33.03
CA ALA A 695 6.27 -22.21 32.31
C ALA A 695 7.59 -22.98 32.50
N ASP A 696 8.75 -22.32 32.43
CA ASP A 696 10.06 -22.97 32.67
C ASP A 696 10.18 -23.54 34.09
N ARG A 697 9.67 -22.85 35.11
CA ARG A 697 9.64 -23.38 36.49
C ARG A 697 8.77 -24.64 36.59
N GLU A 698 7.61 -24.66 35.93
CA GLU A 698 6.74 -25.84 35.94
C GLU A 698 7.35 -27.01 35.14
N TYR A 699 8.00 -26.74 34.00
CA TYR A 699 8.77 -27.76 33.28
C TYR A 699 9.94 -28.30 34.11
N ALA A 700 10.65 -27.46 34.86
CA ALA A 700 11.76 -27.91 35.71
C ALA A 700 11.29 -28.91 36.79
N VAL A 701 10.11 -28.69 37.38
CA VAL A 701 9.51 -29.63 38.34
C VAL A 701 9.05 -30.91 37.64
N ALA A 702 8.43 -30.80 36.45
CA ALA A 702 7.99 -31.96 35.69
C ALA A 702 9.15 -32.86 35.22
N CYS A 703 10.27 -32.26 34.79
CA CYS A 703 11.48 -33.00 34.39
C CYS A 703 12.16 -33.72 35.57
N ALA A 704 11.97 -33.24 36.80
CA ALA A 704 12.53 -33.84 38.02
C ALA A 704 11.61 -34.90 38.65
N ALA A 705 10.49 -35.26 38.01
CA ALA A 705 9.55 -36.24 38.55
C ALA A 705 10.17 -37.65 38.60
N PRO A 706 10.01 -38.41 39.69
CA PRO A 706 10.56 -39.76 39.79
C PRO A 706 9.81 -40.76 38.90
N GLY A 707 10.56 -41.73 38.35
CA GLY A 707 10.01 -42.86 37.59
C GLY A 707 9.48 -42.51 36.20
N LEU A 708 9.98 -41.43 35.58
CA LEU A 708 9.71 -41.13 34.17
C LEU A 708 10.40 -42.16 33.27
N GLU A 709 9.73 -42.58 32.21
CA GLU A 709 10.36 -43.35 31.14
C GLU A 709 11.32 -42.46 30.34
N ASP A 710 12.41 -43.01 29.81
CA ASP A 710 13.45 -42.26 29.09
C ASP A 710 12.87 -41.41 27.93
N ALA A 711 11.90 -41.95 27.19
CA ALA A 711 11.24 -41.26 26.09
C ALA A 711 10.37 -40.08 26.57
N GLU A 712 9.71 -40.22 27.72
CA GLU A 712 8.91 -39.14 28.31
C GLU A 712 9.81 -38.05 28.89
N ALA A 713 10.89 -38.43 29.57
CA ALA A 713 11.89 -37.49 30.09
C ALA A 713 12.54 -36.67 28.96
N LEU A 714 12.86 -37.31 27.83
CA LEU A 714 13.36 -36.62 26.64
C LEU A 714 12.35 -35.62 26.09
N ARG A 715 11.08 -36.04 25.92
CA ARG A 715 10.01 -35.16 25.40
C ARG A 715 9.84 -33.90 26.26
N LEU A 716 9.80 -34.05 27.59
CA LEU A 716 9.70 -32.92 28.52
C LEU A 716 10.92 -32.00 28.47
N THR A 717 12.12 -32.57 28.36
CA THR A 717 13.37 -31.81 28.21
C THR A 717 13.35 -30.97 26.93
N LEU A 718 12.92 -31.55 25.80
CA LEU A 718 12.78 -30.82 24.53
C LEU A 718 11.69 -29.73 24.57
N GLU A 719 10.57 -29.97 25.26
CA GLU A 719 9.54 -28.94 25.50
C GLU A 719 10.08 -27.77 26.33
N ARG A 720 10.86 -28.06 27.38
CA ARG A 720 11.52 -27.04 28.20
C ARG A 720 12.55 -26.23 27.41
N VAL A 721 13.38 -26.89 26.59
CA VAL A 721 14.34 -26.21 25.69
C VAL A 721 13.62 -25.25 24.75
N ARG A 722 12.48 -25.66 24.16
CA ARG A 722 11.65 -24.78 23.33
C ARG A 722 11.10 -23.57 24.11
N ALA A 723 10.77 -23.74 25.40
CA ALA A 723 10.38 -22.63 26.27
C ALA A 723 11.52 -21.64 26.53
N LEU A 724 12.73 -22.13 26.80
CA LEU A 724 13.94 -21.30 26.99
C LEU A 724 14.30 -20.54 25.71
N GLU A 725 14.21 -21.18 24.54
CA GLU A 725 14.39 -20.51 23.25
C GLU A 725 13.37 -19.38 23.05
N ALA A 726 12.10 -19.63 23.38
CA ALA A 726 11.05 -18.61 23.26
C ALA A 726 11.29 -17.43 24.21
N GLN A 727 11.82 -17.69 25.42
CA GLN A 727 12.25 -16.64 26.34
C GLN A 727 13.41 -15.84 25.77
N TRP A 728 14.46 -16.50 25.26
CA TRP A 728 15.60 -15.83 24.64
C TRP A 728 15.18 -14.93 23.47
N ARG A 729 14.30 -15.40 22.58
CA ARG A 729 13.79 -14.57 21.47
C ARG A 729 13.08 -13.28 21.94
N LEU A 730 12.49 -13.29 23.14
CA LEU A 730 11.81 -12.13 23.72
C LEU A 730 12.69 -11.29 24.64
N GLY A 731 13.65 -11.90 25.34
CA GLY A 731 14.48 -11.25 26.37
C GLY A 731 15.91 -10.92 25.92
N GLY A 732 16.45 -11.61 24.93
CA GLY A 732 17.81 -11.44 24.42
C GLY A 732 18.92 -12.06 25.28
N ASP A 733 18.58 -12.69 26.41
CA ASP A 733 19.54 -13.25 27.37
C ASP A 733 20.14 -14.59 26.88
N SER A 734 21.40 -14.57 26.44
CA SER A 734 22.11 -15.74 25.90
C SER A 734 22.37 -16.83 26.95
N ALA A 735 22.31 -16.50 28.26
CA ALA A 735 22.46 -17.49 29.33
C ALA A 735 21.37 -18.58 29.28
N LEU A 736 20.18 -18.25 28.76
CA LEU A 736 19.09 -19.22 28.59
C LEU A 736 19.41 -20.28 27.53
N LEU A 737 20.11 -19.89 26.45
CA LEU A 737 20.57 -20.84 25.44
C LEU A 737 21.71 -21.71 25.97
N GLN A 738 22.64 -21.12 26.74
CA GLN A 738 23.70 -21.89 27.42
C GLN A 738 23.13 -22.92 28.40
N GLY A 739 22.12 -22.54 29.20
CA GLY A 739 21.42 -23.45 30.09
C GLY A 739 20.68 -24.57 29.35
N ALA A 740 20.13 -24.29 28.17
CA ALA A 740 19.51 -25.30 27.31
C ALA A 740 20.54 -26.29 26.73
N VAL A 741 21.71 -25.81 26.31
CA VAL A 741 22.83 -26.67 25.89
C VAL A 741 23.25 -27.61 27.01
N GLY A 742 23.57 -27.06 28.19
CA GLY A 742 24.00 -27.89 29.33
C GLY A 742 22.95 -28.90 29.79
N MET A 743 21.65 -28.59 29.63
CA MET A 743 20.57 -29.54 29.90
C MET A 743 20.55 -30.71 28.91
N LEU A 744 20.76 -30.44 27.62
CA LEU A 744 20.80 -31.46 26.59
C LEU A 744 22.06 -32.33 26.70
N GLU A 745 23.21 -31.74 27.04
CA GLU A 745 24.46 -32.47 27.30
C GLU A 745 24.33 -33.37 28.54
N ALA A 746 23.81 -32.85 29.66
CA ALA A 746 23.57 -33.65 30.85
C ALA A 746 22.58 -34.81 30.61
N PHE A 747 21.57 -34.61 29.77
CA PHE A 747 20.66 -35.68 29.36
C PHE A 747 21.33 -36.70 28.45
N ALA A 748 22.20 -36.26 27.53
CA ALA A 748 22.99 -37.13 26.66
C ALA A 748 23.97 -38.00 27.44
N ASP A 749 24.61 -37.45 28.48
CA ASP A 749 25.55 -38.16 29.36
C ASP A 749 24.86 -39.19 30.27
N ALA A 750 23.61 -38.92 30.65
CA ALA A 750 22.79 -39.84 31.43
C ALA A 750 22.11 -40.95 30.59
N TRP A 751 22.16 -40.86 29.26
CA TRP A 751 21.53 -41.83 28.37
C TRP A 751 22.29 -43.17 28.38
N PRO A 752 21.62 -44.32 28.52
CA PRO A 752 22.30 -45.62 28.57
C PRO A 752 23.08 -45.92 27.28
N ASP A 753 24.39 -46.22 27.40
CA ASP A 753 25.29 -46.50 26.28
C ASP A 753 24.87 -47.70 25.41
N GLU A 754 24.09 -48.63 25.97
CA GLU A 754 23.62 -49.84 25.28
C GLU A 754 22.44 -49.58 24.31
N ARG A 755 21.84 -48.39 24.34
CA ARG A 755 20.69 -48.03 23.50
C ARG A 755 21.08 -46.96 22.47
N PRO A 756 20.64 -47.08 21.20
CA PRO A 756 20.86 -46.03 20.22
C PRO A 756 20.24 -44.72 20.70
N ARG A 757 21.00 -43.62 20.58
CA ARG A 757 20.52 -42.29 20.96
C ARG A 757 19.42 -41.84 19.99
N PRO A 758 18.32 -41.26 20.49
CA PRO A 758 17.25 -40.74 19.65
C PRO A 758 17.74 -39.54 18.83
N PRO A 759 17.44 -39.45 17.52
CA PRO A 759 17.95 -38.39 16.63
C PRO A 759 17.44 -36.98 17.00
N GLU A 760 16.36 -36.88 17.76
CA GLU A 760 15.79 -35.62 18.23
C GLU A 760 16.73 -34.87 19.19
N LEU A 761 17.55 -35.61 19.95
CA LEU A 761 18.50 -35.06 20.91
C LEU A 761 19.66 -34.29 20.23
N PRO A 762 20.48 -34.91 19.34
CA PRO A 762 21.53 -34.20 18.63
C PRO A 762 20.98 -33.10 17.70
N LEU A 763 19.75 -33.26 17.17
CA LEU A 763 19.08 -32.23 16.38
C LEU A 763 18.77 -30.97 17.19
N ALA A 764 18.16 -31.14 18.38
CA ALA A 764 17.86 -30.02 19.27
C ALA A 764 19.15 -29.35 19.75
N HIS A 765 20.15 -30.15 20.13
CA HIS A 765 21.45 -29.67 20.58
C HIS A 765 22.14 -28.81 19.51
N GLY A 766 22.22 -29.32 18.28
CA GLY A 766 22.84 -28.60 17.16
C GLY A 766 22.14 -27.29 16.80
N ARG A 767 20.80 -27.25 16.85
CA ARG A 767 20.01 -26.03 16.58
C ARG A 767 20.15 -24.98 17.67
N VAL A 768 20.22 -25.37 18.94
CA VAL A 768 20.46 -24.43 20.05
C VAL A 768 21.86 -23.85 19.95
N LEU A 769 22.87 -24.68 19.69
CA LEU A 769 24.26 -24.24 19.49
C LEU A 769 24.41 -23.29 18.30
N LEU A 770 23.73 -23.57 17.17
CA LEU A 770 23.71 -22.65 16.03
C LEU A 770 23.12 -21.28 16.41
N ARG A 771 22.04 -21.24 17.19
CA ARG A 771 21.46 -19.97 17.67
C ARG A 771 22.37 -19.25 18.67
N LEU A 772 22.99 -20.01 19.57
CA LEU A 772 23.95 -19.47 20.55
C LEU A 772 25.16 -18.87 19.86
N SER A 773 25.67 -19.50 18.79
CA SER A 773 26.74 -18.94 17.96
C SER A 773 26.36 -17.57 17.41
N GLY A 774 25.12 -17.40 16.93
CA GLY A 774 24.63 -16.12 16.42
C GLY A 774 24.35 -15.05 17.48
N ALA A 775 24.17 -15.44 18.74
CA ALA A 775 23.93 -14.53 19.87
C ALA A 775 25.22 -14.15 20.62
N THR A 776 26.33 -14.83 20.34
CA THR A 776 27.62 -14.62 21.02
C THR A 776 28.44 -13.58 20.26
N ALA A 777 28.79 -12.48 20.93
CA ALA A 777 29.62 -11.41 20.37
C ALA A 777 31.10 -11.82 20.20
N ASP A 778 31.61 -12.66 21.13
CA ASP A 778 32.94 -13.24 21.00
C ASP A 778 32.98 -14.23 19.82
N HIS A 779 33.75 -13.87 18.80
CA HIS A 779 33.85 -14.61 17.56
C HIS A 779 34.53 -15.97 17.73
N GLU A 780 35.52 -16.11 18.61
CA GLU A 780 36.17 -17.41 18.84
C GLU A 780 35.19 -18.39 19.48
N GLN A 781 34.50 -17.93 20.52
CA GLN A 781 33.47 -18.71 21.17
C GLN A 781 32.27 -19.00 20.24
N SER A 782 31.88 -18.03 19.41
CA SER A 782 30.85 -18.22 18.38
C SER A 782 31.22 -19.32 17.38
N ARG A 783 32.48 -19.37 16.92
CA ARG A 783 32.98 -20.43 16.04
C ARG A 783 32.93 -21.80 16.73
N LEU A 784 33.40 -21.89 17.98
CA LEU A 784 33.37 -23.15 18.74
C LEU A 784 31.95 -23.70 18.87
N TYR A 785 30.97 -22.86 19.20
CA TYR A 785 29.57 -23.28 19.24
C TYR A 785 29.05 -23.73 17.86
N ALA A 786 29.43 -23.03 16.79
CA ALA A 786 29.05 -23.43 15.44
C ALA A 786 29.67 -24.78 15.02
N GLU A 787 30.92 -25.05 15.41
CA GLU A 787 31.60 -26.34 15.18
C GLU A 787 30.90 -27.49 15.92
N GLN A 788 30.64 -27.30 17.21
CA GLN A 788 29.90 -28.26 18.03
C GLN A 788 28.47 -28.47 17.48
N GLY A 789 27.84 -27.40 17.01
CA GLY A 789 26.52 -27.42 16.39
C GLY A 789 26.52 -28.25 15.10
N ALA A 790 27.50 -28.03 14.22
CA ALA A 790 27.68 -28.80 13.00
C ALA A 790 27.94 -30.29 13.29
N HIS A 791 28.75 -30.60 14.31
CA HIS A 791 28.97 -31.99 14.73
C HIS A 791 27.67 -32.67 15.17
N SER A 792 26.87 -31.99 15.99
CA SER A 792 25.59 -32.51 16.48
C SER A 792 24.56 -32.67 15.35
N LEU A 793 24.48 -31.73 14.41
CA LEU A 793 23.58 -31.83 13.25
C LEU A 793 23.98 -32.97 12.30
N ARG A 794 25.28 -33.29 12.17
CA ARG A 794 25.73 -34.48 11.43
C ARG A 794 25.28 -35.77 12.10
N ALA A 795 25.42 -35.87 13.42
CA ALA A 795 24.96 -37.03 14.19
C ALA A 795 23.44 -37.24 14.05
N ALA A 796 22.65 -36.16 13.94
CA ALA A 796 21.21 -36.23 13.70
C ALA A 796 20.83 -36.74 12.28
N LEU A 797 21.76 -36.70 11.31
CA LEU A 797 21.55 -37.16 9.94
C LEU A 797 21.93 -38.63 9.71
N GLU A 798 22.56 -39.29 10.70
CA GLU A 798 22.91 -40.70 10.63
C GLU A 798 21.64 -41.57 10.53
N PRO A 799 21.62 -42.58 9.64
CA PRO A 799 20.42 -43.39 9.40
C PRO A 799 20.06 -44.22 10.65
N GLY A 800 18.91 -43.91 11.26
CA GLY A 800 18.32 -44.73 12.32
C GLY A 800 17.68 -46.03 11.79
N PRO A 801 17.44 -47.04 12.65
CA PRO A 801 16.98 -48.37 12.24
C PRO A 801 15.56 -48.46 11.66
N ALA A 802 14.82 -47.35 11.53
CA ALA A 802 13.40 -47.37 11.16
C ALA A 802 12.93 -46.21 10.26
N THR A 803 13.78 -45.60 9.43
CA THR A 803 13.33 -44.53 8.53
C THR A 803 12.80 -45.08 7.22
N VAL A 804 11.48 -45.27 7.11
CA VAL A 804 10.81 -45.52 5.82
C VAL A 804 10.83 -44.21 5.01
N PRO A 805 11.32 -44.19 3.76
CA PRO A 805 11.38 -42.96 2.97
C PRO A 805 9.97 -42.47 2.61
N GLY A 806 9.68 -41.21 2.95
CA GLY A 806 8.45 -40.49 2.61
C GLY A 806 8.70 -38.99 2.49
N VAL A 807 7.80 -38.26 1.80
CA VAL A 807 7.97 -36.84 1.43
C VAL A 807 8.17 -35.91 2.64
N ALA A 808 7.54 -36.21 3.78
CA ALA A 808 7.75 -35.46 5.02
C ALA A 808 9.17 -35.66 5.59
N ALA A 809 9.71 -36.88 5.54
CA ALA A 809 11.06 -37.20 5.98
C ALA A 809 12.14 -36.54 5.09
N GLU A 810 11.90 -36.46 3.78
CA GLU A 810 12.77 -35.75 2.84
C GLU A 810 12.80 -34.23 3.12
N THR A 811 11.63 -33.64 3.41
CA THR A 811 11.52 -32.21 3.73
C THR A 811 12.26 -31.87 5.02
N ASP A 812 12.13 -32.70 6.06
CA ASP A 812 12.83 -32.48 7.33
C ASP A 812 14.33 -32.71 7.19
N ARG A 813 14.78 -33.70 6.40
CA ARG A 813 16.20 -33.88 6.07
C ARG A 813 16.78 -32.64 5.40
N VAL A 814 16.07 -32.03 4.44
CA VAL A 814 16.51 -30.79 3.77
C VAL A 814 16.63 -29.63 4.75
N ARG A 815 15.73 -29.51 5.73
CA ARG A 815 15.82 -28.48 6.78
C ARG A 815 17.03 -28.67 7.69
N ILE A 816 17.35 -29.91 8.05
CA ILE A 816 18.53 -30.24 8.87
C ILE A 816 19.81 -29.92 8.08
N LEU A 817 19.87 -30.25 6.79
CA LEU A 817 21.00 -29.90 5.91
C LEU A 817 21.20 -28.38 5.79
N LEU A 818 20.12 -27.59 5.73
CA LEU A 818 20.21 -26.13 5.76
C LEU A 818 20.83 -25.61 7.07
N ASP A 819 20.35 -26.12 8.22
CA ASP A 819 20.90 -25.78 9.54
C ASP A 819 22.41 -26.15 9.63
N LEU A 820 22.78 -27.32 9.10
CA LEU A 820 24.17 -27.81 9.07
C LEU A 820 25.07 -26.91 8.22
N VAL A 821 24.62 -26.51 7.03
CA VAL A 821 25.38 -25.61 6.16
C VAL A 821 25.56 -24.24 6.81
N ASP A 822 24.52 -23.70 7.44
CA ASP A 822 24.60 -22.44 8.19
C ASP A 822 25.60 -22.55 9.37
N ALA A 823 25.69 -23.72 10.03
CA ALA A 823 26.69 -23.98 11.07
C ALA A 823 28.12 -24.06 10.51
N VAL A 824 28.34 -24.78 9.40
CA VAL A 824 29.68 -24.92 8.78
C VAL A 824 30.20 -23.57 8.26
N LEU A 825 29.32 -22.75 7.68
CA LEU A 825 29.69 -21.40 7.23
C LEU A 825 30.09 -20.49 8.40
N ARG A 826 29.43 -20.61 9.55
CA ARG A 826 29.75 -19.82 10.76
C ARG A 826 31.02 -20.30 11.46
N SER A 827 31.28 -21.60 11.47
CA SER A 827 32.53 -22.14 12.04
C SER A 827 33.75 -21.84 11.17
N GLY A 828 33.57 -21.61 9.87
CA GLY A 828 34.68 -21.64 8.91
C GLY A 828 35.17 -23.07 8.65
N GLY A 829 34.26 -24.05 8.71
CA GLY A 829 34.56 -25.45 8.46
C GLY A 829 34.77 -25.76 6.98
N PRO A 830 35.00 -27.03 6.62
CA PRO A 830 35.32 -27.43 5.24
C PRO A 830 34.18 -27.06 4.26
N LEU A 831 34.47 -26.12 3.37
CA LEU A 831 33.49 -25.58 2.41
C LEU A 831 33.06 -26.60 1.35
N ASP A 832 33.90 -27.59 1.05
CA ASP A 832 33.57 -28.69 0.13
C ASP A 832 32.45 -29.58 0.69
N ASP A 833 32.47 -29.87 2.00
CA ASP A 833 31.42 -30.64 2.67
C ASP A 833 30.09 -29.85 2.65
N ALA A 834 30.14 -28.54 2.95
CA ALA A 834 28.97 -27.67 2.87
C ALA A 834 28.36 -27.65 1.47
N ARG A 835 29.19 -27.61 0.42
CA ARG A 835 28.74 -27.70 -0.97
C ARG A 835 28.08 -29.05 -1.26
N ALA A 836 28.69 -30.15 -0.84
CA ALA A 836 28.13 -31.48 -1.03
C ALA A 836 26.74 -31.62 -0.37
N HIS A 837 26.57 -31.08 0.84
CA HIS A 837 25.27 -31.06 1.54
C HIS A 837 24.21 -30.21 0.83
N VAL A 838 24.60 -29.08 0.24
CA VAL A 838 23.68 -28.27 -0.56
C VAL A 838 23.25 -29.01 -1.83
N ASP A 839 24.17 -29.66 -2.52
CA ASP A 839 23.87 -30.41 -3.75
C ASP A 839 22.99 -31.64 -3.45
N GLU A 840 23.23 -32.35 -2.33
CA GLU A 840 22.35 -33.40 -1.82
C GLU A 840 20.92 -32.86 -1.59
N ALA A 841 20.79 -31.77 -0.83
CA ALA A 841 19.49 -31.19 -0.51
C ALA A 841 18.74 -30.70 -1.76
N LEU A 842 19.43 -30.11 -2.75
CA LEU A 842 18.85 -29.70 -4.03
C LEU A 842 18.36 -30.88 -4.88
N GLY A 843 18.93 -32.07 -4.69
CA GLY A 843 18.46 -33.32 -5.31
C GLY A 843 17.18 -33.86 -4.68
N LEU A 844 16.96 -33.62 -3.38
CA LEU A 844 15.82 -34.14 -2.62
C LEU A 844 14.55 -33.29 -2.78
N THR A 845 14.66 -31.95 -2.81
CA THR A 845 13.47 -31.08 -2.79
C THR A 845 13.08 -30.47 -4.15
N ARG A 846 11.77 -30.44 -4.41
CA ARG A 846 11.13 -29.70 -5.52
C ARG A 846 10.46 -28.39 -5.06
N ASP A 847 10.41 -28.13 -3.77
CA ASP A 847 9.83 -26.91 -3.19
C ASP A 847 10.67 -25.68 -3.56
N GLN A 848 10.05 -24.67 -4.19
CA GLN A 848 10.77 -23.50 -4.69
C GLN A 848 11.36 -22.63 -3.56
N GLY A 849 10.71 -22.56 -2.40
CA GLY A 849 11.18 -21.78 -1.26
C GLY A 849 12.41 -22.40 -0.60
N LEU A 850 12.39 -23.72 -0.38
CA LEU A 850 13.55 -24.45 0.15
C LEU A 850 14.72 -24.45 -0.83
N ARG A 851 14.45 -24.60 -2.13
CA ARG A 851 15.49 -24.48 -3.17
C ARG A 851 16.10 -23.08 -3.20
N ALA A 852 15.29 -22.03 -3.08
CA ALA A 852 15.79 -20.66 -3.00
C ALA A 852 16.71 -20.48 -1.78
N ALA A 853 16.30 -20.98 -0.62
CA ALA A 853 17.12 -20.96 0.60
C ALA A 853 18.48 -21.66 0.38
N LEU A 854 18.49 -22.84 -0.26
CA LEU A 854 19.72 -23.58 -0.61
C LEU A 854 20.62 -22.81 -1.59
N HIS A 855 20.03 -22.15 -2.60
CA HIS A 855 20.79 -21.34 -3.55
C HIS A 855 21.45 -20.12 -2.88
N VAL A 856 20.83 -19.50 -1.87
CA VAL A 856 21.48 -18.45 -1.06
C VAL A 856 22.73 -18.98 -0.37
N ARG A 857 22.63 -20.16 0.27
CA ARG A 857 23.79 -20.76 0.96
C ARG A 857 24.89 -21.16 -0.02
N ALA A 858 24.53 -21.71 -1.17
CA ALA A 858 25.48 -21.98 -2.24
C ALA A 858 26.25 -20.72 -2.65
N GLY A 859 25.55 -19.59 -2.82
CA GLY A 859 26.16 -18.30 -3.12
C GLY A 859 27.16 -17.86 -2.05
N ARG A 860 26.79 -17.96 -0.78
CA ARG A 860 27.67 -17.64 0.37
C ARG A 860 28.89 -18.55 0.46
N ILE A 861 28.75 -19.85 0.16
CA ILE A 861 29.88 -20.80 0.11
C ILE A 861 30.89 -20.35 -0.95
N HIS A 862 30.43 -19.97 -2.15
CA HIS A 862 31.32 -19.47 -3.21
C HIS A 862 32.00 -18.15 -2.82
N VAL A 863 31.31 -17.23 -2.14
CA VAL A 863 31.93 -16.00 -1.60
C VAL A 863 33.01 -16.33 -0.57
N ALA A 864 32.76 -17.30 0.33
CA ALA A 864 33.76 -17.75 1.30
C ALA A 864 34.98 -18.40 0.61
N ARG A 865 34.76 -19.24 -0.40
CA ARG A 865 35.85 -19.83 -1.21
C ARG A 865 36.67 -18.79 -1.94
N TYR A 866 36.04 -17.73 -2.44
CA TYR A 866 36.76 -16.60 -3.03
C TYR A 866 37.68 -15.93 -2.00
N ALA A 867 37.24 -15.78 -0.75
CA ALA A 867 38.09 -15.20 0.30
C ALA A 867 39.33 -16.05 0.62
N GLU A 868 39.25 -17.38 0.45
CA GLU A 868 40.39 -18.31 0.65
C GLU A 868 41.29 -18.40 -0.59
N SER A 869 40.70 -18.49 -1.79
CA SER A 869 41.42 -18.81 -3.03
C SER A 869 41.82 -17.59 -3.86
N GLY A 870 41.05 -16.50 -3.76
CA GLY A 870 41.15 -15.32 -4.63
C GLY A 870 40.70 -15.56 -6.07
N ASP A 871 40.12 -16.72 -6.43
CA ASP A 871 39.70 -17.02 -7.81
C ASP A 871 38.44 -16.21 -8.19
N PRO A 872 38.49 -15.29 -9.17
CA PRO A 872 37.34 -14.50 -9.60
C PRO A 872 36.15 -15.35 -10.11
N ARG A 873 36.38 -16.61 -10.52
CA ARG A 873 35.31 -17.53 -10.95
C ARG A 873 34.33 -17.84 -9.82
N GLU A 874 34.82 -17.94 -8.59
CA GLU A 874 33.98 -18.18 -7.42
C GLU A 874 32.96 -17.04 -7.23
N LEU A 875 33.34 -15.78 -7.49
CA LEU A 875 32.39 -14.65 -7.45
C LEU A 875 31.32 -14.72 -8.55
N GLN A 876 31.65 -15.31 -9.71
CA GLN A 876 30.66 -15.53 -10.77
C GLN A 876 29.67 -16.61 -10.39
N ASP A 877 30.16 -17.73 -9.89
CA ASP A 877 29.32 -18.84 -9.45
C ASP A 877 28.42 -18.39 -8.30
N ALA A 878 28.94 -17.56 -7.37
CA ALA A 878 28.14 -16.91 -6.34
C ALA A 878 26.99 -16.08 -6.94
N ALA A 879 27.30 -15.21 -7.91
CA ALA A 879 26.30 -14.37 -8.55
C ALA A 879 25.22 -15.17 -9.29
N ASP A 880 25.57 -16.31 -9.89
CA ASP A 880 24.61 -17.18 -10.57
C ASP A 880 23.73 -17.97 -9.58
N ARG A 881 24.28 -18.36 -8.41
CA ARG A 881 23.49 -18.97 -7.33
C ARG A 881 22.53 -17.95 -6.71
N PHE A 882 22.95 -16.72 -6.43
CA PHE A 882 22.04 -15.68 -5.92
C PHE A 882 20.96 -15.29 -6.94
N GLN A 883 21.27 -15.30 -8.25
CA GLN A 883 20.26 -15.11 -9.29
C GLN A 883 19.22 -16.22 -9.29
N GLN A 884 19.61 -17.47 -9.05
CA GLN A 884 18.67 -18.59 -8.94
C GLN A 884 17.80 -18.44 -7.67
N ALA A 885 18.40 -18.03 -6.56
CA ALA A 885 17.69 -17.76 -5.31
C ALA A 885 16.62 -16.67 -5.48
N SER A 886 16.95 -15.55 -6.12
CA SER A 886 16.02 -14.41 -6.27
C SER A 886 14.76 -14.74 -7.08
N ARG A 887 14.80 -15.78 -7.93
CA ARG A 887 13.61 -16.26 -8.66
C ARG A 887 12.64 -17.07 -7.80
N GLY A 888 13.12 -17.68 -6.72
CA GLY A 888 12.32 -18.54 -5.84
C GLY A 888 11.87 -17.86 -4.54
N VAL A 889 12.50 -16.74 -4.15
CA VAL A 889 12.06 -15.93 -3.00
C VAL A 889 10.92 -14.99 -3.44
N PRO A 890 9.73 -15.03 -2.81
CA PRO A 890 8.64 -14.07 -3.05
C PRO A 890 9.13 -12.63 -2.86
N ARG A 891 8.73 -11.69 -3.75
CA ARG A 891 9.22 -10.30 -3.72
C ARG A 891 8.81 -9.53 -2.47
N ASP A 892 7.65 -9.88 -1.92
CA ASP A 892 7.08 -9.34 -0.68
C ASP A 892 7.77 -9.85 0.58
N ALA A 893 8.62 -10.89 0.48
CA ALA A 893 9.41 -11.35 1.60
C ALA A 893 10.61 -10.41 1.86
N PRO A 894 10.89 -10.02 3.12
CA PRO A 894 12.03 -9.15 3.45
C PRO A 894 13.37 -9.74 2.99
N ALA A 895 13.48 -11.08 3.01
CA ALA A 895 14.66 -11.80 2.53
C ALA A 895 14.95 -11.58 1.03
N HIS A 896 13.98 -11.13 0.22
CA HIS A 896 14.20 -10.87 -1.20
C HIS A 896 15.23 -9.74 -1.40
N ALA A 897 15.10 -8.66 -0.63
CA ALA A 897 16.00 -7.52 -0.73
C ALA A 897 17.43 -7.88 -0.24
N ASP A 898 17.54 -8.79 0.73
CA ASP A 898 18.81 -9.31 1.23
C ASP A 898 19.55 -10.12 0.15
N VAL A 899 18.82 -11.00 -0.56
CA VAL A 899 19.39 -11.77 -1.68
C VAL A 899 19.86 -10.84 -2.81
N LEU A 900 19.12 -9.77 -3.11
CA LEU A 900 19.54 -8.78 -4.12
C LEU A 900 20.79 -8.01 -3.67
N ALA A 901 20.94 -7.72 -2.38
CA ALA A 901 22.12 -7.06 -1.84
C ALA A 901 23.37 -7.96 -1.99
N GLU A 902 23.29 -9.23 -1.53
CA GLU A 902 24.39 -10.20 -1.66
C GLU A 902 24.74 -10.46 -3.13
N TRP A 903 23.74 -10.55 -4.01
CA TRP A 903 23.96 -10.68 -5.45
C TRP A 903 24.68 -9.47 -6.06
N GLY A 904 24.21 -8.27 -5.72
CA GLY A 904 24.77 -7.01 -6.20
C GLY A 904 26.22 -6.82 -5.72
N GLU A 905 26.50 -7.19 -4.47
CA GLU A 905 27.83 -7.13 -3.88
C GLU A 905 28.81 -8.11 -4.54
N ALA A 906 28.42 -9.37 -4.76
CA ALA A 906 29.27 -10.34 -5.48
C ALA A 906 29.62 -9.86 -6.90
N LEU A 907 28.64 -9.30 -7.63
CA LEU A 907 28.87 -8.70 -8.95
C LEU A 907 29.76 -7.46 -8.90
N LEU A 908 29.63 -6.64 -7.86
CA LEU A 908 30.45 -5.45 -7.65
C LEU A 908 31.92 -5.83 -7.39
N HIS A 909 32.17 -6.80 -6.51
CA HIS A 909 33.52 -7.32 -6.25
C HIS A 909 34.16 -7.87 -7.53
N ARG A 910 33.40 -8.64 -8.31
CA ARG A 910 33.88 -9.13 -9.60
C ARG A 910 34.21 -7.99 -10.57
N ALA A 911 33.36 -6.96 -10.64
CA ALA A 911 33.56 -5.82 -11.53
C ALA A 911 34.84 -5.02 -11.20
N VAL A 912 35.26 -4.98 -9.93
CA VAL A 912 36.52 -4.36 -9.50
C VAL A 912 37.74 -5.11 -10.07
N LEU A 913 37.68 -6.44 -10.13
CA LEU A 913 38.79 -7.30 -10.61
C LEU A 913 38.91 -7.29 -12.14
N ASP A 914 37.80 -7.54 -12.84
CA ASP A 914 37.82 -7.73 -14.30
C ASP A 914 37.90 -6.40 -15.09
N ARG A 915 37.64 -5.25 -14.45
CA ARG A 915 37.40 -3.93 -15.09
C ARG A 915 36.42 -3.98 -16.28
N GLY A 916 35.56 -5.00 -16.33
CA GLY A 916 34.63 -5.27 -17.43
C GLY A 916 33.32 -4.49 -17.29
N PRO A 917 32.85 -3.76 -18.34
CA PRO A 917 31.66 -2.91 -18.25
C PRO A 917 30.34 -3.69 -18.10
N GLU A 918 30.30 -4.97 -18.46
CA GLU A 918 29.08 -5.80 -18.40
C GLU A 918 28.72 -6.19 -16.97
N SER A 919 29.68 -6.73 -16.20
CA SER A 919 29.49 -7.10 -14.78
C SER A 919 29.05 -5.89 -13.95
N LEU A 920 29.66 -4.73 -14.20
CA LEU A 920 29.32 -3.49 -13.52
C LEU A 920 27.90 -3.00 -13.86
N SER A 921 27.50 -3.08 -15.14
CA SER A 921 26.15 -2.70 -15.56
C SER A 921 25.08 -3.62 -14.95
N ARG A 922 25.40 -4.91 -14.79
CA ARG A 922 24.54 -5.89 -14.10
C ARG A 922 24.45 -5.59 -12.61
N ALA A 923 25.58 -5.30 -11.94
CA ALA A 923 25.60 -4.91 -10.52
C ALA A 923 24.71 -3.68 -10.24
N ILE A 924 24.85 -2.62 -11.03
CA ILE A 924 24.03 -1.39 -10.89
C ILE A 924 22.54 -1.68 -11.04
N ARG A 925 22.16 -2.56 -11.98
CA ARG A 925 20.75 -2.94 -12.17
C ARG A 925 20.21 -3.65 -10.94
N VAL A 926 20.92 -4.67 -10.47
CA VAL A 926 20.52 -5.47 -9.29
C VAL A 926 20.46 -4.60 -8.02
N LEU A 927 21.42 -3.69 -7.83
CA LEU A 927 21.46 -2.80 -6.67
C LEU A 927 20.36 -1.72 -6.72
N ARG A 928 19.91 -1.31 -7.92
CA ARG A 928 18.72 -0.45 -8.06
C ARG A 928 17.43 -1.19 -7.69
N ASP A 929 17.32 -2.45 -8.11
CA ASP A 929 16.19 -3.32 -7.72
C ASP A 929 16.22 -3.55 -6.20
N CYS A 930 17.39 -3.85 -5.62
CA CYS A 930 17.58 -3.97 -4.17
C CYS A 930 17.10 -2.74 -3.41
N ARG A 931 17.44 -1.53 -3.88
CA ARG A 931 16.98 -0.27 -3.28
C ARG A 931 15.45 -0.14 -3.37
N ALA A 932 14.85 -0.47 -4.52
CA ALA A 932 13.40 -0.36 -4.72
C ALA A 932 12.61 -1.32 -3.80
N GLU A 933 13.16 -2.51 -3.55
CA GLU A 933 12.54 -3.55 -2.71
C GLU A 933 12.92 -3.43 -1.22
N THR A 934 13.77 -2.47 -0.82
CA THR A 934 14.16 -2.26 0.59
C THR A 934 13.07 -1.49 1.35
N PRO A 935 12.52 -2.02 2.46
CA PRO A 935 11.53 -1.31 3.27
C PRO A 935 12.10 -0.03 3.92
N SER A 936 11.26 0.99 4.05
CA SER A 936 11.60 2.24 4.76
C SER A 936 11.98 1.96 6.22
N GLY A 937 13.12 2.47 6.69
CA GLY A 937 13.61 2.29 8.06
C GLY A 937 14.42 1.01 8.30
N SER A 938 14.83 0.30 7.25
CA SER A 938 15.78 -0.83 7.37
C SER A 938 17.15 -0.36 7.83
N ARG A 939 17.74 -1.05 8.82
CA ARG A 939 19.12 -0.80 9.30
C ARG A 939 20.19 -1.02 8.22
N ASP A 940 19.88 -1.84 7.22
CA ASP A 940 20.80 -2.15 6.13
C ASP A 940 20.71 -1.15 4.96
N LEU A 941 19.82 -0.16 5.04
CA LEU A 941 19.63 0.82 3.97
C LEU A 941 20.92 1.57 3.66
N ALA A 942 21.66 2.00 4.70
CA ALA A 942 22.95 2.67 4.56
C ALA A 942 23.94 1.83 3.73
N HIS A 943 24.06 0.54 4.05
CA HIS A 943 24.96 -0.38 3.34
C HIS A 943 24.53 -0.61 1.88
N ARG A 944 23.22 -0.77 1.62
CA ARG A 944 22.70 -0.98 0.26
C ARG A 944 22.91 0.26 -0.63
N LEU A 945 22.73 1.46 -0.08
CA LEU A 945 23.01 2.72 -0.78
C LEU A 945 24.51 2.88 -1.06
N LEU A 946 25.37 2.50 -0.11
CA LEU A 946 26.82 2.48 -0.29
C LEU A 946 27.25 1.59 -1.47
N LEU A 947 26.72 0.38 -1.57
CA LEU A 947 27.01 -0.54 -2.67
C LEU A 947 26.64 0.08 -4.04
N LEU A 948 25.45 0.67 -4.16
CA LEU A 948 25.00 1.31 -5.40
C LEU A 948 25.85 2.55 -5.74
N GLY A 949 26.16 3.39 -4.75
CA GLY A 949 27.03 4.55 -4.91
C GLY A 949 28.42 4.18 -5.41
N ARG A 950 29.03 3.13 -4.83
CA ARG A 950 30.33 2.59 -5.27
C ARG A 950 30.29 2.06 -6.71
N ALA A 951 29.24 1.34 -7.07
CA ALA A 951 29.07 0.83 -8.43
C ALA A 951 28.96 1.97 -9.47
N LEU A 952 28.22 3.04 -9.15
CA LEU A 952 28.11 4.23 -9.99
C LEU A 952 29.45 4.99 -10.09
N MET A 953 30.18 5.13 -8.98
CA MET A 953 31.52 5.74 -9.00
C MET A 953 32.52 4.96 -9.87
N LEU A 954 32.49 3.63 -9.82
CA LEU A 954 33.32 2.80 -10.70
C LEU A 954 32.95 3.00 -12.18
N ARG A 955 31.65 3.12 -12.50
CA ARG A 955 31.21 3.33 -13.88
C ARG A 955 31.58 4.73 -14.38
N TYR A 956 31.47 5.73 -13.51
CA TYR A 956 31.95 7.07 -13.77
C TYR A 956 33.46 7.08 -14.05
N ARG A 957 34.29 6.47 -13.21
CA ARG A 957 35.75 6.39 -13.44
C ARG A 957 36.11 5.70 -14.76
N ALA A 958 35.30 4.73 -15.20
CA ALA A 958 35.50 4.03 -16.46
C ALA A 958 35.01 4.80 -17.71
N ARG A 959 33.94 5.61 -17.61
CA ARG A 959 33.26 6.22 -18.77
C ARG A 959 33.23 7.75 -18.79
N GLY A 960 33.46 8.39 -17.66
CA GLY A 960 33.33 9.85 -17.48
C GLY A 960 31.90 10.38 -17.47
N ASP A 961 30.88 9.54 -17.25
CA ASP A 961 29.48 9.98 -17.25
C ASP A 961 29.14 10.80 -15.99
N ARG A 962 28.95 12.11 -16.18
CA ARG A 962 28.65 13.05 -15.09
C ARG A 962 27.31 12.78 -14.41
N VAL A 963 26.38 12.07 -15.03
CA VAL A 963 25.11 11.69 -14.40
C VAL A 963 25.38 10.69 -13.27
N ASP A 964 26.23 9.69 -13.52
CA ASP A 964 26.60 8.69 -12.52
C ASP A 964 27.29 9.31 -11.32
N LEU A 965 28.16 10.30 -11.55
CA LEU A 965 28.82 11.03 -10.48
C LEU A 965 27.84 11.77 -9.57
N ARG A 966 26.84 12.47 -10.16
CA ARG A 966 25.82 13.19 -9.39
C ARG A 966 24.89 12.25 -8.64
N GLU A 967 24.50 11.13 -9.26
CA GLU A 967 23.67 10.12 -8.62
C GLU A 967 24.44 9.46 -7.47
N ALA A 968 25.72 9.11 -7.66
CA ALA A 968 26.57 8.56 -6.61
C ALA A 968 26.74 9.52 -5.43
N GLU A 969 27.05 10.80 -5.69
CA GLU A 969 27.16 11.83 -4.65
C GLU A 969 25.86 11.94 -3.83
N HIS A 970 24.71 11.96 -4.49
CA HIS A 970 23.43 12.02 -3.81
C HIS A 970 23.16 10.76 -2.95
N LEU A 971 23.42 9.57 -3.49
CA LEU A 971 23.16 8.31 -2.78
C LEU A 971 24.10 8.09 -1.60
N LEU A 972 25.38 8.43 -1.75
CA LEU A 972 26.37 8.34 -0.67
C LEU A 972 26.07 9.37 0.44
N GLY A 973 25.59 10.55 0.07
CA GLY A 973 25.10 11.56 1.02
C GLY A 973 23.91 11.06 1.84
N LEU A 974 22.93 10.40 1.20
CA LEU A 974 21.85 9.74 1.92
C LEU A 974 22.38 8.62 2.82
N ALA A 975 23.23 7.74 2.29
CA ALA A 975 23.79 6.60 3.03
C ALA A 975 24.54 6.99 4.31
N ALA A 976 25.19 8.16 4.30
CA ALA A 976 25.96 8.65 5.44
C ALA A 976 25.10 9.32 6.53
N LEU A 977 23.86 9.70 6.19
CA LEU A 977 22.89 10.28 7.12
C LEU A 977 21.93 9.23 7.73
N GLU A 978 21.84 8.05 7.12
CA GLU A 978 21.05 6.93 7.67
C GLU A 978 21.69 6.39 8.95
N GLU A 979 20.86 5.96 9.91
CA GLU A 979 21.32 5.29 11.12
C GLU A 979 21.85 3.88 10.79
N GLY A 980 23.12 3.63 11.07
CA GLY A 980 23.78 2.35 10.79
C GLY A 980 25.06 2.13 11.60
N PRO A 981 25.70 0.95 11.48
CA PRO A 981 26.95 0.65 12.20
C PRO A 981 28.04 1.71 11.90
N PRO A 982 28.78 2.20 12.92
CA PRO A 982 29.75 3.28 12.72
C PRO A 982 30.77 3.01 11.63
N LEU A 983 31.24 1.76 11.50
CA LEU A 983 32.20 1.38 10.46
C LEU A 983 31.62 1.56 9.04
N THR A 984 30.34 1.24 8.83
CA THR A 984 29.65 1.43 7.56
C THR A 984 29.45 2.92 7.28
N THR A 985 29.03 3.68 8.29
CA THR A 985 28.84 5.14 8.19
C THR A 985 30.15 5.86 7.86
N ALA A 986 31.26 5.45 8.47
CA ALA A 986 32.61 5.96 8.14
C ALA A 986 32.99 5.67 6.68
N ARG A 987 32.65 4.48 6.16
CA ARG A 987 32.83 4.12 4.74
C ARG A 987 31.97 5.00 3.82
N CYS A 988 30.71 5.26 4.18
CA CYS A 988 29.82 6.15 3.42
C CYS A 988 30.40 7.58 3.30
N TRP A 989 30.86 8.16 4.41
CA TRP A 989 31.49 9.48 4.41
C TRP A 989 32.78 9.52 3.58
N LEU A 990 33.61 8.48 3.67
CA LEU A 990 34.83 8.39 2.87
C LEU A 990 34.54 8.36 1.37
N GLU A 991 33.60 7.52 0.93
CA GLU A 991 33.20 7.40 -0.48
C GLU A 991 32.50 8.67 -0.98
N LEU A 992 31.70 9.33 -0.14
CA LEU A 992 31.10 10.63 -0.46
C LEU A 992 32.17 11.70 -0.69
N GLY A 993 33.16 11.80 0.20
CA GLY A 993 34.27 12.74 0.05
C GLY A 993 35.06 12.47 -1.24
N GLN A 994 35.28 11.19 -1.58
CA GLN A 994 35.93 10.83 -2.85
C GLN A 994 35.09 11.26 -4.06
N ALA A 995 33.77 11.04 -4.04
CA ALA A 995 32.87 11.50 -5.09
C ALA A 995 32.89 13.03 -5.26
N GLN A 996 32.92 13.78 -4.16
CA GLN A 996 32.99 15.24 -4.19
C GLN A 996 34.36 15.75 -4.71
N PHE A 997 35.46 15.08 -4.34
CA PHE A 997 36.79 15.39 -4.85
C PHE A 997 36.89 15.12 -6.37
N GLU A 998 36.31 14.02 -6.84
CA GLU A 998 36.21 13.69 -8.28
C GLU A 998 35.32 14.68 -9.04
N ALA A 999 34.23 15.15 -8.41
CA ALA A 999 33.39 16.23 -8.94
C ALA A 999 34.15 17.55 -9.05
N TYR A 1000 35.02 17.85 -8.08
CA TYR A 1000 35.93 18.99 -8.19
C TYR A 1000 36.87 18.84 -9.41
N GLN A 1001 37.53 17.69 -9.57
CA GLN A 1001 38.48 17.47 -10.67
C GLN A 1001 37.81 17.60 -12.05
N SER A 1002 36.61 17.05 -12.19
CA SER A 1002 35.90 16.99 -13.48
C SER A 1002 35.07 18.23 -13.83
N LEU A 1003 34.62 19.01 -12.84
CA LEU A 1003 33.77 20.19 -13.02
C LEU A 1003 34.50 21.52 -12.74
N GLY A 1004 35.70 21.48 -12.14
CA GLY A 1004 36.53 22.66 -11.87
C GLY A 1004 35.97 23.62 -10.82
N ARG A 1005 34.99 23.19 -10.02
CA ARG A 1005 34.34 24.04 -9.00
C ARG A 1005 35.05 23.93 -7.67
N LYS A 1006 35.81 24.97 -7.29
CA LYS A 1006 36.58 25.01 -6.04
C LYS A 1006 35.71 24.83 -4.77
N ALA A 1007 34.46 25.26 -4.77
CA ALA A 1007 33.55 25.10 -3.63
C ALA A 1007 33.33 23.63 -3.21
N ARG A 1008 33.48 22.68 -4.14
CA ARG A 1008 33.37 21.24 -3.85
C ARG A 1008 34.52 20.70 -3.00
N LEU A 1009 35.65 21.40 -2.93
CA LEU A 1009 36.77 20.98 -2.07
C LEU A 1009 36.45 21.14 -0.59
N ASP A 1010 35.74 22.20 -0.20
CA ASP A 1010 35.34 22.40 1.20
C ASP A 1010 34.33 21.33 1.63
N GLU A 1011 33.37 20.97 0.77
CA GLU A 1011 32.44 19.85 0.98
C GLU A 1011 33.19 18.51 1.17
N ALA A 1012 34.15 18.22 0.29
CA ALA A 1012 34.97 17.01 0.39
C ALA A 1012 35.80 16.97 1.68
N ILE A 1013 36.38 18.10 2.08
CA ILE A 1013 37.15 18.23 3.34
C ILE A 1013 36.28 17.91 4.55
N ASP A 1014 35.03 18.41 4.58
CA ASP A 1014 34.11 18.16 5.68
C ASP A 1014 33.64 16.69 5.70
N ALA A 1015 33.37 16.10 4.53
CA ALA A 1015 33.06 14.67 4.42
C ALA A 1015 34.22 13.77 4.90
N PHE A 1016 35.47 14.07 4.52
CA PHE A 1016 36.64 13.33 5.00
C PHE A 1016 36.91 13.54 6.49
N ARG A 1017 36.57 14.70 7.05
CA ARG A 1017 36.62 14.93 8.49
C ARG A 1017 35.61 14.04 9.22
N ALA A 1018 34.36 14.04 8.77
CA ALA A 1018 33.30 13.18 9.32
C ALA A 1018 33.69 11.70 9.23
N ALA A 1019 34.24 11.26 8.09
CA ALA A 1019 34.73 9.89 7.93
C ALA A 1019 35.80 9.51 8.97
N ALA A 1020 36.76 10.39 9.25
CA ALA A 1020 37.81 10.15 10.23
C ALA A 1020 37.31 10.19 11.69
N GLU A 1021 36.30 11.02 11.99
CA GLU A 1021 35.67 11.08 13.31
C GLU A 1021 34.86 9.82 13.57
N THR A 1022 33.96 9.45 12.65
CA THR A 1022 33.16 8.22 12.77
C THR A 1022 34.02 6.95 12.76
N ALA A 1023 35.16 6.95 12.06
CA ALA A 1023 36.11 5.84 12.13
C ALA A 1023 36.72 5.65 13.53
N ARG A 1024 36.92 6.72 14.30
CA ARG A 1024 37.39 6.60 15.70
C ARG A 1024 36.29 6.09 16.62
N ASP A 1025 35.06 6.53 16.40
CA ASP A 1025 33.90 5.99 17.12
C ASP A 1025 33.77 4.48 16.85
N ALA A 1026 33.93 4.08 15.58
CA ALA A 1026 33.95 2.68 15.16
C ALA A 1026 35.11 1.88 15.79
N GLU A 1027 36.29 2.49 15.95
CA GLU A 1027 37.42 1.88 16.65
C GLU A 1027 37.11 1.63 18.13
N GLY A 1028 36.45 2.57 18.80
CA GLY A 1028 36.03 2.45 20.19
C GLY A 1028 34.94 1.40 20.42
N GLU A 1029 34.09 1.16 19.43
CA GLU A 1029 33.03 0.14 19.46
C GLU A 1029 33.46 -1.21 18.86
N ALA A 1030 34.66 -1.32 18.29
CA ALA A 1030 35.07 -2.53 17.58
C ALA A 1030 35.37 -3.70 18.52
N GLU A 1031 34.70 -4.82 18.28
CA GLU A 1031 34.80 -6.04 19.08
C GLU A 1031 36.05 -6.85 18.68
N THR A 1032 36.43 -6.84 17.40
CA THR A 1032 37.57 -7.62 16.87
C THR A 1032 38.78 -6.75 16.53
N ASP A 1033 39.98 -7.32 16.64
CA ASP A 1033 41.22 -6.66 16.17
C ASP A 1033 41.15 -6.32 14.68
N ARG A 1034 40.49 -7.16 13.88
CA ARG A 1034 40.28 -6.91 12.46
C ARG A 1034 39.41 -5.67 12.23
N GLN A 1035 38.28 -5.53 12.93
CA GLN A 1035 37.43 -4.33 12.80
C GLN A 1035 38.14 -3.08 13.32
N ARG A 1036 38.91 -3.19 14.41
CA ARG A 1036 39.77 -2.09 14.89
C ARG A 1036 40.78 -1.68 13.81
N GLN A 1037 41.46 -2.64 13.19
CA GLN A 1037 42.39 -2.38 12.10
C GLN A 1037 41.70 -1.76 10.88
N GLU A 1038 40.52 -2.25 10.50
CA GLU A 1038 39.72 -1.69 9.39
C GLU A 1038 39.28 -0.25 9.69
N ALA A 1039 38.89 0.05 10.94
CA ALA A 1039 38.52 1.39 11.37
C ALA A 1039 39.72 2.36 11.34
N VAL A 1040 40.87 1.92 11.85
CA VAL A 1040 42.13 2.69 11.81
C VAL A 1040 42.57 2.93 10.36
N GLU A 1041 42.51 1.92 9.50
CA GLU A 1041 42.81 2.05 8.06
C GLU A 1041 41.89 3.08 7.38
N LEU A 1042 40.58 3.02 7.65
CA LEU A 1042 39.61 3.99 7.12
C LEU A 1042 39.90 5.42 7.60
N GLY A 1043 40.22 5.59 8.88
CA GLY A 1043 40.61 6.88 9.46
C GLY A 1043 41.88 7.43 8.80
N ALA A 1044 42.89 6.58 8.59
CA ALA A 1044 44.14 6.96 7.94
C ALA A 1044 43.92 7.41 6.49
N ARG A 1045 43.10 6.66 5.73
CA ARG A 1045 42.72 7.00 4.35
C ARG A 1045 41.92 8.30 4.29
N ALA A 1046 40.96 8.49 5.19
CA ALA A 1046 40.16 9.72 5.27
C ALA A 1046 41.05 10.96 5.51
N GLN A 1047 42.00 10.88 6.45
CA GLN A 1047 42.93 11.99 6.70
C GLN A 1047 43.86 12.26 5.50
N HIS A 1048 44.31 11.22 4.79
CA HIS A 1048 45.10 11.41 3.58
C HIS A 1048 44.31 12.13 2.49
N TRP A 1049 43.08 11.68 2.20
CA TRP A 1049 42.21 12.32 1.20
C TRP A 1049 41.85 13.77 1.59
N ARG A 1050 41.71 14.05 2.88
CA ARG A 1050 41.56 15.41 3.41
C ARG A 1050 42.80 16.27 3.14
N GLY A 1051 44.01 15.70 3.31
CA GLY A 1051 45.27 16.34 2.96
C GLY A 1051 45.34 16.70 1.47
N MET A 1052 45.00 15.76 0.58
CA MET A 1052 44.93 16.00 -0.87
C MET A 1052 43.94 17.10 -1.22
N SER A 1053 42.79 17.14 -0.54
CA SER A 1053 41.78 18.18 -0.75
C SER A 1053 42.23 19.57 -0.29
N TYR A 1054 42.94 19.67 0.84
CA TYR A 1054 43.56 20.93 1.27
C TYR A 1054 44.66 21.41 0.33
N GLU A 1055 45.44 20.49 -0.22
CA GLU A 1055 46.48 20.82 -1.20
C GLU A 1055 45.86 21.39 -2.49
N ALA A 1056 44.83 20.72 -3.02
CA ALA A 1056 44.05 21.22 -4.17
C ALA A 1056 43.37 22.57 -3.89
N ALA A 1057 43.02 22.86 -2.62
CA ALA A 1057 42.50 24.13 -2.17
C ALA A 1057 43.58 25.21 -1.94
N ALA A 1058 44.85 24.92 -2.22
CA ALA A 1058 46.01 25.78 -1.96
C ALA A 1058 46.18 26.18 -0.47
N ARG A 1059 45.90 25.24 0.45
CA ARG A 1059 46.06 25.40 1.91
C ARG A 1059 47.18 24.49 2.45
N PRO A 1060 48.47 24.76 2.15
CA PRO A 1060 49.58 23.83 2.39
C PRO A 1060 49.84 23.52 3.87
N ARG A 1061 49.58 24.47 4.79
CA ARG A 1061 49.73 24.22 6.24
C ARG A 1061 48.73 23.16 6.73
N ALA A 1062 47.45 23.32 6.38
CA ALA A 1062 46.40 22.37 6.72
C ALA A 1062 46.60 21.01 6.02
N ALA A 1063 47.12 21.01 4.78
CA ALA A 1063 47.48 19.78 4.08
C ALA A 1063 48.56 18.98 4.84
N ARG A 1064 49.65 19.64 5.26
CA ARG A 1064 50.72 19.00 6.06
C ARG A 1064 50.18 18.42 7.37
N GLU A 1065 49.32 19.15 8.08
CA GLU A 1065 48.70 18.66 9.32
C GLU A 1065 47.84 17.41 9.08
N ALA A 1066 47.02 17.41 8.03
CA ALA A 1066 46.19 16.26 7.67
C ALA A 1066 47.03 15.02 7.26
N TYR A 1067 48.11 15.20 6.49
CA TYR A 1067 49.02 14.09 6.16
C TYR A 1067 49.80 13.58 7.37
N ARG A 1068 50.18 14.43 8.32
CA ARG A 1068 50.78 13.99 9.59
C ARG A 1068 49.80 13.19 10.43
N ALA A 1069 48.54 13.62 10.50
CA ALA A 1069 47.48 12.86 11.14
C ALA A 1069 47.32 11.49 10.47
N ALA A 1070 47.23 11.44 9.14
CA ALA A 1070 47.17 10.18 8.39
C ALA A 1070 48.36 9.26 8.69
N ARG A 1071 49.59 9.78 8.71
CA ARG A 1071 50.80 9.00 9.05
C ARG A 1071 50.75 8.46 10.48
N ALA A 1072 50.26 9.24 11.43
CA ALA A 1072 50.06 8.78 12.80
C ALA A 1072 49.08 7.60 12.85
N GLU A 1073 47.94 7.69 12.13
CA GLU A 1073 46.98 6.59 12.02
C GLU A 1073 47.61 5.33 11.41
N TRP A 1074 48.33 5.47 10.29
CA TRP A 1074 49.03 4.34 9.65
C TRP A 1074 50.04 3.65 10.58
N SER A 1075 50.72 4.40 11.45
CA SER A 1075 51.68 3.83 12.41
C SER A 1075 51.04 3.00 13.53
N ARG A 1076 49.71 3.09 13.70
CA ARG A 1076 48.96 2.28 14.67
C ARG A 1076 48.63 0.88 14.12
N LEU A 1077 48.78 0.65 12.82
CA LEU A 1077 48.56 -0.66 12.21
C LEU A 1077 49.82 -1.55 12.37
N PRO A 1078 49.65 -2.87 12.58
CA PRO A 1078 50.79 -3.81 12.67
C PRO A 1078 51.58 -3.87 11.35
N GLU A 1079 52.90 -4.08 11.47
CA GLU A 1079 53.79 -4.23 10.30
C GLU A 1079 53.33 -5.40 9.42
N GLY A 1080 53.07 -5.13 8.13
CA GLY A 1080 52.60 -6.13 7.17
C GLY A 1080 51.08 -6.23 7.01
N ALA A 1081 50.29 -5.38 7.69
CA ALA A 1081 48.86 -5.25 7.39
C ALA A 1081 48.65 -4.89 5.90
N LEU A 1082 48.00 -5.78 5.15
CA LEU A 1082 47.66 -5.56 3.74
C LEU A 1082 46.59 -4.47 3.66
N SER A 1083 46.98 -3.27 3.20
CA SER A 1083 46.02 -2.22 2.91
C SER A 1083 45.13 -2.64 1.74
N THR A 1084 43.81 -2.53 1.93
CA THR A 1084 42.80 -3.03 1.01
C THR A 1084 42.44 -2.01 -0.08
N GLY A 1085 43.02 -0.81 -0.05
CA GLY A 1085 42.80 0.21 -1.08
C GLY A 1085 43.75 1.39 -0.99
N GLU A 1086 43.75 2.23 -2.02
CA GLU A 1086 44.51 3.48 -2.01
C GLU A 1086 43.79 4.56 -1.17
N PRO A 1087 44.53 5.47 -0.52
CA PRO A 1087 45.98 5.60 -0.48
C PRO A 1087 46.66 4.72 0.59
N THR A 1088 47.92 4.34 0.36
CA THR A 1088 48.72 3.50 1.28
C THR A 1088 49.57 4.34 2.26
N ALA A 1089 50.07 3.71 3.33
CA ALA A 1089 51.01 4.33 4.28
C ALA A 1089 52.25 4.92 3.57
N ARG A 1090 52.78 4.22 2.56
CA ARG A 1090 53.93 4.67 1.76
C ARG A 1090 53.60 5.93 0.93
N GLN A 1091 52.44 5.95 0.26
CA GLN A 1091 51.98 7.12 -0.49
C GLN A 1091 51.80 8.35 0.43
N THR A 1092 51.27 8.13 1.63
CA THR A 1092 51.14 9.19 2.65
C THR A 1092 52.49 9.74 3.09
N ALA A 1093 53.46 8.85 3.39
CA ALA A 1093 54.80 9.25 3.81
C ALA A 1093 55.55 10.01 2.70
N GLN A 1094 55.44 9.55 1.45
CA GLN A 1094 56.04 10.22 0.30
C GLN A 1094 55.44 11.62 0.11
N ARG A 1095 54.11 11.76 0.12
CA ARG A 1095 53.48 13.07 -0.10
C ARG A 1095 53.77 14.07 1.01
N LEU A 1096 53.86 13.60 2.26
CA LEU A 1096 54.27 14.43 3.38
C LEU A 1096 55.72 14.92 3.21
N ALA A 1097 56.65 14.06 2.78
CA ALA A 1097 58.05 14.43 2.55
C ALA A 1097 58.22 15.42 1.39
N GLU A 1098 57.40 15.34 0.34
CA GLU A 1098 57.41 16.32 -0.76
C GLU A 1098 56.89 17.71 -0.34
N LEU A 1099 56.06 17.76 0.71
CA LEU A 1099 55.50 19.00 1.22
C LEU A 1099 56.32 19.64 2.32
N GLU A 1100 57.14 18.89 3.06
CA GLU A 1100 58.06 19.40 4.11
C GLU A 1100 59.33 19.99 3.51
#